data_AF-A0A8B9ZEK0-F1
#
_entry.id   AF-A0A8B9ZEK0-F1
#
_cell.length_a   1.000
_cell.length_b   1.000
_cell.length_c   1.000
_cell.angle_alpha   90.00
_cell.angle_beta   90.00
_cell.angle_gamma   90.00
#
_symmetry.space_group_name_H-M   'P 1'
#
loop_
_entity.id
_entity.type
_entity.pdbx_description
1 polymer ?
#
loop_
_entity_poly.entity_id
_entity_poly.type
_entity_poly.pdbx_seq_one_letter_code
_entity_poly.pdbx_strand_id
1 'polypeptide(L)'
;MAKTMAQAAARSDVELTQKLLTFDREIRAKTEEIKTLKEQISDLQKDSSEIFSHSLYERDLEIGSLRKESEKLKRDHALTTGLVTSLQREIAVKEQKIQQLKQDVEKIKKANREKDNQLAVVSAKCSRLKEEMKRELGERDVTPYQKRIGELECDLKGLQGEVQKYRIEQETIQSKLSEKAKAEEELKNACERKSLQLQEMGRRERLLKSDVDRAKVQLASFKMQVVQVCLPQAAGEAGKALTVQQVLEKVRQICEENQQSQEREKRLQEEISARLSKEKEVSENVTVFKESVRELQAFLGTSFCSDSLRRELCKFEAVLVDPLVSDVQAAVVEIARVALSWLEGAEQLLASAGLDLPTSGKGLTACLKRLLENNQETTQRNKMLQAQLEEIRESQDALLQERLKEQKVKYEQDLQIKINQIILEKEEEKKEIMKSAAEKEKDRCEKYMGEEKKMVRDLESRLRSMTEIMEMKSKEQEVTDLKLREALRSLEETTAREMMLKQQVLRQDEQLKIVQEESEVLKQKVQEEIAGYKEQIKQHARTIVALEDSLLEAEQQQKMLEKENITLLEKIEGLESDACRVTSGASQEASCTEESHRCVLEELAAAQSVLLAKEAAIARLTKELSETQARMSDMRGELSEKQKAELEWSLVQVKSQERDLNTLREKLSEMSKLVAQKDQELKAAAAELRQAQEDCKALQAASREKAQEPETLLQARVTPAMVEVASETEPALDLAELGAKCRGLRHEETIQRQKEGLVELRERIKLLEKMQSSIVMSKAAQSLIVQQTDLPEKRAQKAGLEKEAAPLSGAKTKCSKCLGRFPDRCSHVTAHETASLEVLEALDLGERMYLDLICALGRLMNMEELAGMQSVQHLPQEEREKVGQQRRKDFELLYEKISKLKSRLEKKEELLKDYEAQIKELRLNQEALQMCQEEVLKLEDEVYREAEEKALLREALERTQVQLGQEKRLNRVVKQRKSLDKEKRKEKVPPGCAHSSRGRGGKPGPQPVVPAKLKTKECPAEPSEVTGGT
;
A
#
# COMPACT_ATOMS: atom_id res chain seq x y z
N MET A 1 -192.03 29.61 60.46
CA MET A 1 -191.04 28.52 60.67
C MET A 1 -189.69 29.17 60.96
N ALA A 2 -189.11 28.99 62.16
CA ALA A 2 -187.85 29.64 62.54
C ALA A 2 -187.06 28.85 63.60
N LYS A 3 -187.31 27.53 63.70
CA LYS A 3 -186.79 26.68 64.79
C LYS A 3 -186.21 25.34 64.32
N THR A 4 -185.84 25.26 63.04
CA THR A 4 -184.92 24.27 62.47
C THR A 4 -183.54 24.93 62.39
N MET A 5 -182.84 25.04 63.52
CA MET A 5 -181.81 24.05 63.89
C MET A 5 -180.75 23.95 62.77
N ALA A 6 -179.78 24.86 62.66
CA ALA A 6 -178.88 25.35 63.72
C ALA A 6 -178.17 24.23 64.55
N GLN A 7 -178.41 22.96 64.21
CA GLN A 7 -177.80 21.79 64.86
C GLN A 7 -176.87 21.01 63.91
N ALA A 8 -176.91 21.32 62.60
CA ALA A 8 -175.95 20.82 61.62
C ALA A 8 -174.57 21.50 61.75
N ALA A 9 -174.53 22.84 61.88
CA ALA A 9 -173.29 23.62 61.96
C ALA A 9 -172.40 23.24 63.14
N ALA A 10 -172.99 22.87 64.29
CA ALA A 10 -172.24 22.47 65.48
C ALA A 10 -171.48 21.13 65.35
N ARG A 11 -171.77 20.31 64.32
CA ARG A 11 -171.07 19.03 64.09
C ARG A 11 -169.85 19.17 63.18
N SER A 12 -169.83 20.14 62.26
CA SER A 12 -168.68 20.35 61.37
C SER A 12 -167.44 20.92 62.08
N ASP A 13 -167.63 21.87 63.00
CA ASP A 13 -166.51 22.60 63.65
C ASP A 13 -165.67 21.71 64.58
N VAL A 14 -166.29 20.75 65.27
CA VAL A 14 -165.59 19.84 66.20
C VAL A 14 -164.68 18.87 65.43
N GLU A 15 -165.15 18.33 64.30
CA GLU A 15 -164.30 17.51 63.44
C GLU A 15 -163.14 18.32 62.83
N LEU A 16 -163.38 19.59 62.46
CA LEU A 16 -162.36 20.45 61.86
C LEU A 16 -161.24 20.77 62.87
N THR A 17 -161.62 21.15 64.09
CA THR A 17 -160.67 21.47 65.18
C THR A 17 -159.88 20.24 65.66
N GLN A 18 -160.51 19.05 65.69
CA GLN A 18 -159.78 17.82 66.04
C GLN A 18 -158.76 17.41 64.97
N LYS A 19 -159.09 17.56 63.67
CA LYS A 19 -158.16 17.32 62.55
C LYS A 19 -157.01 18.33 62.52
N LEU A 20 -157.27 19.60 62.85
CA LEU A 20 -156.22 20.61 63.04
C LEU A 20 -155.24 20.22 64.16
N LEU A 21 -155.72 19.75 65.31
CA LEU A 21 -154.85 19.35 66.42
C LEU A 21 -154.01 18.09 66.14
N THR A 22 -154.44 17.19 65.24
CA THR A 22 -153.57 16.10 64.76
C THR A 22 -152.49 16.62 63.81
N PHE A 23 -152.85 17.43 62.81
CA PHE A 23 -151.86 18.04 61.91
C PHE A 23 -150.84 18.90 62.66
N ASP A 24 -151.26 19.67 63.67
CA ASP A 24 -150.38 20.54 64.45
C ASP A 24 -149.40 19.74 65.36
N ARG A 25 -149.74 18.50 65.72
CA ARG A 25 -148.79 17.55 66.36
C ARG A 25 -147.83 16.92 65.35
N GLU A 26 -148.34 16.50 64.19
CA GLU A 26 -147.53 15.92 63.11
C GLU A 26 -146.54 16.94 62.54
N ILE A 27 -146.94 18.20 62.38
CA ILE A 27 -146.08 19.33 62.00
C ILE A 27 -144.97 19.53 63.03
N ARG A 28 -145.26 19.53 64.34
CA ARG A 28 -144.21 19.62 65.37
C ARG A 28 -143.26 18.43 65.35
N ALA A 29 -143.76 17.21 65.23
CA ALA A 29 -142.92 16.01 65.12
C ALA A 29 -142.01 16.07 63.87
N LYS A 30 -142.56 16.46 62.71
CA LYS A 30 -141.79 16.66 61.47
C LYS A 30 -140.82 17.84 61.57
N THR A 31 -141.12 18.88 62.35
CA THR A 31 -140.23 20.02 62.56
C THR A 31 -139.00 19.62 63.37
N GLU A 32 -139.15 18.86 64.45
CA GLU A 32 -138.00 18.33 65.22
C GLU A 32 -137.23 17.26 64.41
N GLU A 33 -137.91 16.40 63.64
CA GLU A 33 -137.24 15.45 62.74
C GLU A 33 -136.41 16.18 61.66
N ILE A 34 -136.96 17.23 61.02
CA ILE A 34 -136.23 18.12 60.12
C ILE A 34 -135.05 18.81 60.82
N LYS A 35 -135.19 19.17 62.09
CA LYS A 35 -134.11 19.81 62.87
C LYS A 35 -132.97 18.82 63.17
N THR A 36 -133.27 17.61 63.66
CA THR A 36 -132.26 16.57 63.87
C THR A 36 -131.56 16.16 62.58
N LEU A 37 -132.28 16.08 61.45
CA LEU A 37 -131.69 15.86 60.13
C LEU A 37 -130.80 17.04 59.69
N LYS A 38 -131.17 18.30 59.99
CA LYS A 38 -130.30 19.46 59.73
C LYS A 38 -129.04 19.46 60.57
N GLU A 39 -129.11 19.06 61.84
CA GLU A 39 -127.96 18.92 62.73
C GLU A 39 -127.03 17.81 62.23
N GLN A 40 -127.55 16.61 61.90
CA GLN A 40 -126.79 15.53 61.28
C GLN A 40 -126.16 15.92 59.93
N ILE A 41 -126.88 16.65 59.07
CA ILE A 41 -126.33 17.18 57.81
C ILE A 41 -125.22 18.19 58.09
N SER A 42 -125.36 19.05 59.10
CA SER A 42 -124.36 20.07 59.45
C SER A 42 -123.07 19.45 59.97
N ASP A 43 -123.16 18.41 60.81
CA ASP A 43 -121.99 17.76 61.37
C ASP A 43 -121.31 16.85 60.33
N LEU A 44 -122.07 16.11 59.50
CA LEU A 44 -121.50 15.42 58.33
C LEU A 44 -120.84 16.38 57.33
N GLN A 45 -121.36 17.61 57.18
CA GLN A 45 -120.74 18.65 56.35
C GLN A 45 -119.43 19.17 56.97
N LYS A 46 -119.35 19.33 58.30
CA LYS A 46 -118.09 19.69 58.98
C LYS A 46 -117.06 18.58 58.85
N ASP A 47 -117.37 17.36 59.30
CA ASP A 47 -116.45 16.22 59.31
C ASP A 47 -115.91 15.93 57.91
N SER A 48 -116.78 15.94 56.89
CA SER A 48 -116.33 15.80 55.51
C SER A 48 -115.47 16.97 55.04
N SER A 49 -115.81 18.22 55.37
CA SER A 49 -114.98 19.38 55.02
C SER A 49 -113.60 19.36 55.68
N GLU A 50 -113.50 18.91 56.94
CA GLU A 50 -112.24 18.78 57.66
C GLU A 50 -111.38 17.65 57.07
N ILE A 51 -111.97 16.46 56.83
CA ILE A 51 -111.29 15.34 56.15
C ILE A 51 -110.81 15.72 54.75
N PHE A 52 -111.63 16.42 53.95
CA PHE A 52 -111.21 16.93 52.64
C PHE A 52 -110.09 17.96 52.77
N SER A 53 -110.16 18.88 53.73
CA SER A 53 -109.09 19.88 53.94
C SER A 53 -107.76 19.23 54.33
N HIS A 54 -107.79 18.20 55.18
CA HIS A 54 -106.59 17.49 55.61
C HIS A 54 -106.00 16.65 54.46
N SER A 55 -106.82 15.91 53.72
CA SER A 55 -106.34 15.11 52.58
C SER A 55 -105.84 15.98 51.41
N LEU A 56 -106.42 17.17 51.20
CA LEU A 56 -105.89 18.15 50.26
C LEU A 56 -104.54 18.71 50.74
N TYR A 57 -104.41 19.04 52.02
CA TYR A 57 -103.14 19.53 52.58
C TYR A 57 -102.02 18.47 52.53
N GLU A 58 -102.31 17.22 52.87
CA GLU A 58 -101.38 16.09 52.70
C GLU A 58 -100.97 15.93 51.23
N ARG A 59 -101.93 16.03 50.29
CA ARG A 59 -101.64 15.98 48.86
C ARG A 59 -100.83 17.16 48.36
N ASP A 60 -101.04 18.38 48.84
CA ASP A 60 -100.23 19.52 48.46
C ASP A 60 -98.80 19.42 49.03
N LEU A 61 -98.62 18.82 50.21
CA LEU A 61 -97.29 18.45 50.74
C LEU A 61 -96.62 17.35 49.89
N GLU A 62 -97.34 16.31 49.49
CA GLU A 62 -96.87 15.24 48.60
C GLU A 62 -96.49 15.79 47.21
N ILE A 63 -97.37 16.59 46.59
CA ILE A 63 -97.08 17.29 45.34
C ILE A 63 -95.87 18.23 45.50
N GLY A 64 -95.74 18.88 46.66
CA GLY A 64 -94.58 19.71 47.01
C GLY A 64 -93.26 18.94 47.12
N SER A 65 -93.28 17.71 47.65
CA SER A 65 -92.10 16.84 47.71
C SER A 65 -91.76 16.28 46.32
N LEU A 66 -92.74 15.73 45.60
CA LEU A 66 -92.59 15.19 44.25
C LEU A 66 -92.11 16.25 43.23
N ARG A 67 -92.51 17.51 43.38
CA ARG A 67 -91.95 18.63 42.59
C ARG A 67 -90.48 18.86 42.88
N LYS A 68 -90.07 18.92 44.15
CA LYS A 68 -88.66 19.07 44.56
C LYS A 68 -87.79 17.91 44.09
N GLU A 69 -88.32 16.68 44.13
CA GLU A 69 -87.66 15.50 43.60
C GLU A 69 -87.58 15.51 42.07
N SER A 70 -88.66 15.91 41.36
CA SER A 70 -88.64 16.09 39.91
C SER A 70 -87.61 17.14 39.47
N GLU A 71 -87.48 18.26 40.19
CA GLU A 71 -86.46 19.27 39.94
C GLU A 71 -85.04 18.77 40.26
N LYS A 72 -84.87 17.98 41.32
CA LYS A 72 -83.60 17.31 41.62
C LYS A 72 -83.22 16.35 40.49
N LEU A 73 -84.13 15.46 40.09
CA LEU A 73 -83.91 14.51 38.99
C LEU A 73 -83.62 15.22 37.67
N LYS A 74 -84.25 16.37 37.38
CA LYS A 74 -83.91 17.21 36.21
C LYS A 74 -82.50 17.78 36.28
N ARG A 75 -82.06 18.26 37.45
CA ARG A 75 -80.68 18.74 37.69
C ARG A 75 -79.67 17.60 37.57
N ASP A 76 -79.92 16.46 38.21
CA ASP A 76 -79.06 15.29 38.20
C ASP A 76 -78.97 14.67 36.78
N HIS A 77 -80.07 14.66 36.02
CA HIS A 77 -80.11 14.25 34.62
C HIS A 77 -79.34 15.22 33.70
N ALA A 78 -79.45 16.53 33.92
CA ALA A 78 -78.69 17.54 33.17
C ALA A 78 -77.18 17.42 33.44
N LEU A 79 -76.78 17.22 34.70
CA LEU A 79 -75.39 16.95 35.08
C LEU A 79 -74.87 15.65 34.44
N THR A 80 -75.65 14.57 34.50
CA THR A 80 -75.30 13.28 33.88
C THR A 80 -75.16 13.42 32.37
N THR A 81 -76.03 14.17 31.71
CA THR A 81 -75.97 14.44 30.26
C THR A 81 -74.75 15.31 29.91
N GLY A 82 -74.40 16.29 30.75
CA GLY A 82 -73.16 17.07 30.62
C GLY A 82 -71.90 16.21 30.73
N LEU A 83 -71.87 15.27 31.68
CA LEU A 83 -70.78 14.30 31.83
C LEU A 83 -70.69 13.35 30.63
N VAL A 84 -71.82 12.75 30.20
CA VAL A 84 -71.86 11.86 29.02
C VAL A 84 -71.40 12.58 27.76
N THR A 85 -71.87 13.81 27.50
CA THR A 85 -71.43 14.59 26.33
C THR A 85 -69.99 15.12 26.44
N SER A 86 -69.43 15.24 27.65
CA SER A 86 -67.98 15.49 27.83
C SER A 86 -67.17 14.23 27.53
N LEU A 87 -67.56 13.09 28.09
CA LEU A 87 -66.90 11.80 27.86
C LEU A 87 -66.97 11.37 26.39
N GLN A 88 -68.09 11.60 25.70
CA GLN A 88 -68.22 11.36 24.26
C GLN A 88 -67.24 12.21 23.43
N ARG A 89 -67.08 13.50 23.77
CA ARG A 89 -66.09 14.38 23.11
C ARG A 89 -64.66 13.93 23.41
N GLU A 90 -64.36 13.55 24.65
CA GLU A 90 -63.05 12.99 25.01
C GLU A 90 -62.76 11.67 24.30
N ILE A 91 -63.75 10.79 24.16
CA ILE A 91 -63.63 9.52 23.42
C ILE A 91 -63.33 9.82 21.95
N ALA A 92 -64.11 10.70 21.28
CA ALA A 92 -63.86 11.07 19.90
C ALA A 92 -62.45 11.67 19.67
N VAL A 93 -61.97 12.53 20.59
CA VAL A 93 -60.60 13.07 20.54
C VAL A 93 -59.53 11.99 20.78
N LYS A 94 -59.76 11.05 21.70
CA LYS A 94 -58.87 9.91 21.96
C LYS A 94 -58.87 8.96 20.75
N GLU A 95 -60.00 8.71 20.11
CA GLU A 95 -60.14 7.91 18.90
C GLU A 95 -59.43 8.54 17.70
N GLN A 96 -59.60 9.85 17.48
CA GLN A 96 -58.84 10.60 16.46
C GLN A 96 -57.32 10.49 16.71
N LYS A 97 -56.89 10.64 17.97
CA LYS A 97 -55.48 10.47 18.35
C LYS A 97 -54.98 9.03 18.15
N ILE A 98 -55.80 8.02 18.41
CA ILE A 98 -55.51 6.61 18.13
C ILE A 98 -55.41 6.36 16.62
N GLN A 99 -56.28 6.96 15.80
CA GLN A 99 -56.20 6.87 14.33
C GLN A 99 -54.91 7.51 13.80
N GLN A 100 -54.55 8.69 14.30
CA GLN A 100 -53.27 9.35 13.95
C GLN A 100 -52.07 8.47 14.32
N LEU A 101 -52.01 7.97 15.58
CA LEU A 101 -50.94 7.08 16.03
C LEU A 101 -50.87 5.77 15.23
N LYS A 102 -52.02 5.21 14.81
CA LYS A 102 -52.04 4.05 13.89
C LYS A 102 -51.41 4.38 12.54
N GLN A 103 -51.73 5.53 11.94
CA GLN A 103 -51.11 5.96 10.68
C GLN A 103 -49.60 6.16 10.83
N ASP A 104 -49.15 6.78 11.91
CA ASP A 104 -47.72 7.05 12.14
C ASP A 104 -46.94 5.76 12.46
N VAL A 105 -47.54 4.80 13.17
CA VAL A 105 -46.98 3.45 13.33
C VAL A 105 -46.85 2.73 11.97
N GLU A 106 -47.81 2.85 11.06
CA GLU A 106 -47.68 2.26 9.71
C GLU A 106 -46.65 2.99 8.83
N LYS A 107 -46.46 4.30 8.99
CA LYS A 107 -45.33 5.04 8.35
C LYS A 107 -43.99 4.51 8.86
N ILE A 108 -43.83 4.35 10.18
CA ILE A 108 -42.61 3.83 10.80
C ILE A 108 -42.35 2.37 10.38
N LYS A 109 -43.37 1.51 10.33
CA LYS A 109 -43.24 0.13 9.82
C LYS A 109 -42.76 0.08 8.37
N LYS A 110 -43.26 0.99 7.50
CA LYS A 110 -42.78 1.09 6.10
C LYS A 110 -41.32 1.55 6.05
N ALA A 111 -40.95 2.59 6.81
CA ALA A 111 -39.59 3.08 6.88
C ALA A 111 -38.61 2.01 7.42
N ASN A 112 -38.99 1.25 8.45
CA ASN A 112 -38.18 0.15 8.97
C ASN A 112 -37.96 -0.95 7.91
N ARG A 113 -39.02 -1.41 7.23
CA ARG A 113 -38.88 -2.39 6.14
C ARG A 113 -37.95 -1.89 5.02
N GLU A 114 -38.00 -0.60 4.70
CA GLU A 114 -37.08 -0.01 3.73
C GLU A 114 -35.63 0.02 4.23
N LYS A 115 -35.42 0.30 5.53
CA LYS A 115 -34.11 0.23 6.17
C LYS A 115 -33.57 -1.21 6.25
N ASP A 116 -34.43 -2.18 6.55
CA ASP A 116 -34.09 -3.61 6.54
C ASP A 116 -33.67 -4.05 5.13
N ASN A 117 -34.40 -3.62 4.09
CA ASN A 117 -34.04 -3.86 2.68
C ASN A 117 -32.71 -3.19 2.30
N GLN A 118 -32.49 -1.93 2.70
CA GLN A 118 -31.21 -1.23 2.50
C GLN A 118 -30.05 -1.99 3.19
N LEU A 119 -30.26 -2.47 4.43
CA LEU A 119 -29.28 -3.21 5.21
C LEU A 119 -29.00 -4.61 4.63
N ALA A 120 -30.00 -5.29 4.10
CA ALA A 120 -29.84 -6.55 3.37
C ALA A 120 -29.01 -6.36 2.08
N VAL A 121 -29.27 -5.30 1.32
CA VAL A 121 -28.48 -4.94 0.12
C VAL A 121 -27.03 -4.59 0.50
N VAL A 122 -26.81 -3.87 1.59
CA VAL A 122 -25.46 -3.58 2.11
C VAL A 122 -24.76 -4.86 2.57
N SER A 123 -25.43 -5.73 3.33
CA SER A 123 -24.90 -7.02 3.76
C SER A 123 -24.48 -7.89 2.56
N ALA A 124 -25.32 -7.97 1.52
CA ALA A 124 -24.98 -8.66 0.27
C ALA A 124 -23.80 -8.00 -0.48
N LYS A 125 -23.63 -6.68 -0.42
CA LYS A 125 -22.44 -5.98 -0.96
C LYS A 125 -21.19 -6.30 -0.14
N CYS A 126 -21.25 -6.28 1.20
CA CYS A 126 -20.13 -6.63 2.08
C CYS A 126 -19.70 -8.10 1.90
N SER A 127 -20.65 -9.03 1.76
CA SER A 127 -20.35 -10.43 1.45
C SER A 127 -19.66 -10.59 0.10
N ARG A 128 -20.15 -9.92 -0.96
CA ARG A 128 -19.47 -9.91 -2.26
C ARG A 128 -18.07 -9.32 -2.19
N LEU A 129 -17.87 -8.19 -1.53
CA LEU A 129 -16.56 -7.58 -1.33
C LEU A 129 -15.60 -8.50 -0.55
N LYS A 130 -16.10 -9.24 0.45
CA LYS A 130 -15.31 -10.23 1.20
C LYS A 130 -14.83 -11.39 0.32
N GLU A 131 -15.70 -11.92 -0.55
CA GLU A 131 -15.35 -13.01 -1.47
C GLU A 131 -14.61 -12.51 -2.73
N GLU A 132 -14.72 -11.22 -3.11
CA GLU A 132 -13.83 -10.57 -4.08
C GLU A 132 -12.43 -10.37 -3.48
N MET A 133 -12.31 -9.85 -2.24
CA MET A 133 -11.03 -9.66 -1.55
C MET A 133 -10.29 -10.97 -1.29
N LYS A 134 -10.99 -12.04 -0.87
CA LYS A 134 -10.41 -13.40 -0.77
C LYS A 134 -9.80 -13.89 -2.09
N ARG A 135 -10.49 -13.64 -3.22
CA ARG A 135 -10.00 -14.03 -4.54
C ARG A 135 -8.82 -13.17 -4.98
N GLU A 136 -8.88 -11.84 -4.78
CA GLU A 136 -7.73 -10.97 -5.08
C GLU A 136 -6.49 -11.40 -4.30
N LEU A 137 -6.61 -11.67 -2.99
CA LEU A 137 -5.49 -12.15 -2.16
C LEU A 137 -5.00 -13.55 -2.58
N GLY A 138 -5.92 -14.49 -2.82
CA GLY A 138 -5.56 -15.85 -3.22
C GLY A 138 -4.88 -15.91 -4.60
N GLU A 139 -5.39 -15.16 -5.58
CA GLU A 139 -4.87 -15.14 -6.94
C GLU A 139 -3.56 -14.33 -7.04
N ARG A 140 -3.47 -13.17 -6.39
CA ARG A 140 -2.28 -12.28 -6.47
C ARG A 140 -1.15 -12.69 -5.55
N ASP A 141 -1.43 -13.07 -4.31
CA ASP A 141 -0.42 -13.14 -3.25
C ASP A 141 -0.08 -14.58 -2.83
N VAL A 142 -0.74 -15.60 -3.40
CA VAL A 142 -0.39 -17.01 -3.17
C VAL A 142 0.16 -17.67 -4.43
N THR A 143 -0.45 -17.45 -5.61
CA THR A 143 -0.02 -18.12 -6.85
C THR A 143 1.41 -17.79 -7.32
N PRO A 144 1.96 -16.56 -7.22
CA PRO A 144 3.35 -16.32 -7.63
C PRO A 144 4.35 -16.89 -6.62
N TYR A 145 4.06 -16.90 -5.32
CA TYR A 145 4.92 -17.52 -4.32
C TYR A 145 4.94 -19.04 -4.47
N GLN A 146 3.80 -19.68 -4.76
CA GLN A 146 3.77 -21.12 -5.08
C GLN A 146 4.59 -21.46 -6.34
N LYS A 147 4.51 -20.63 -7.40
CA LYS A 147 5.38 -20.79 -8.58
C LYS A 147 6.85 -20.62 -8.22
N ARG A 148 7.20 -19.57 -7.46
CA ARG A 148 8.58 -19.30 -7.05
C ARG A 148 9.17 -20.39 -6.16
N ILE A 149 8.37 -21.00 -5.29
CA ILE A 149 8.76 -22.19 -4.51
C ILE A 149 9.00 -23.38 -5.46
N GLY A 150 8.11 -23.62 -6.42
CA GLY A 150 8.28 -24.67 -7.43
C GLY A 150 9.53 -24.49 -8.31
N GLU A 151 9.86 -23.25 -8.69
CA GLU A 151 11.10 -22.88 -9.37
C GLU A 151 12.33 -23.21 -8.50
N LEU A 152 12.38 -22.69 -7.27
CA LEU A 152 13.48 -22.93 -6.34
C LEU A 152 13.64 -24.43 -5.99
N GLU A 153 12.54 -25.18 -5.92
CA GLU A 153 12.57 -26.64 -5.78
C GLU A 153 13.20 -27.34 -7.00
N CYS A 154 13.01 -26.82 -8.22
CA CYS A 154 13.65 -27.37 -9.43
C CYS A 154 15.13 -27.00 -9.45
N ASP A 155 15.48 -25.77 -9.10
CA ASP A 155 16.87 -25.29 -9.02
C ASP A 155 17.66 -26.09 -7.97
N LEU A 156 17.09 -26.32 -6.78
CA LEU A 156 17.70 -27.16 -5.74
C LEU A 156 17.91 -28.61 -6.21
N LYS A 157 16.98 -29.20 -6.96
CA LYS A 157 17.15 -30.54 -7.56
C LYS A 157 18.24 -30.54 -8.64
N GLY A 158 18.36 -29.47 -9.42
CA GLY A 158 19.45 -29.25 -10.37
C GLY A 158 20.82 -29.19 -9.69
N LEU A 159 20.98 -28.28 -8.72
CA LEU A 159 22.20 -28.10 -7.93
C LEU A 159 22.57 -29.38 -7.15
N GLN A 160 21.60 -30.11 -6.60
CA GLN A 160 21.84 -31.41 -5.96
C GLN A 160 22.41 -32.44 -6.96
N GLY A 161 21.88 -32.48 -8.18
CA GLY A 161 22.40 -33.32 -9.26
C GLY A 161 23.79 -32.91 -9.74
N GLU A 162 24.14 -31.63 -9.67
CA GLU A 162 25.50 -31.14 -9.98
C GLU A 162 26.50 -31.45 -8.86
N VAL A 163 26.12 -31.26 -7.60
CA VAL A 163 26.93 -31.69 -6.44
C VAL A 163 27.18 -33.21 -6.48
N GLN A 164 26.22 -34.02 -6.93
CA GLN A 164 26.44 -35.46 -7.15
C GLN A 164 27.45 -35.74 -8.26
N LYS A 165 27.40 -35.03 -9.41
CA LYS A 165 28.41 -35.16 -10.48
C LYS A 165 29.80 -34.80 -9.97
N TYR A 166 29.94 -33.64 -9.31
CA TYR A 166 31.24 -33.20 -8.79
C TYR A 166 31.83 -34.15 -7.75
N ARG A 167 30.99 -34.80 -6.91
CA ARG A 167 31.45 -35.88 -6.01
C ARG A 167 31.98 -37.09 -6.78
N ILE A 168 31.24 -37.58 -7.77
CA ILE A 168 31.67 -38.71 -8.62
C ILE A 168 32.97 -38.35 -9.37
N GLU A 169 33.06 -37.14 -9.93
CA GLU A 169 34.26 -36.64 -10.60
C GLU A 169 35.46 -36.58 -9.63
N GLN A 170 35.27 -36.01 -8.43
CA GLN A 170 36.27 -35.97 -7.36
C GLN A 170 36.73 -37.38 -6.94
N GLU A 171 35.81 -38.32 -6.77
CA GLU A 171 36.09 -39.73 -6.48
C GLU A 171 36.90 -40.40 -7.61
N THR A 172 36.57 -40.17 -8.89
CA THR A 172 37.37 -40.70 -10.00
C THR A 172 38.76 -40.06 -10.10
N ILE A 173 38.90 -38.77 -9.77
CA ILE A 173 40.20 -38.09 -9.71
C ILE A 173 41.03 -38.66 -8.55
N GLN A 174 40.42 -38.88 -7.39
CA GLN A 174 41.08 -39.49 -6.24
C GLN A 174 41.52 -40.94 -6.52
N SER A 175 40.72 -41.74 -7.23
CA SER A 175 41.14 -43.08 -7.70
C SER A 175 42.37 -43.00 -8.60
N LYS A 176 42.32 -42.17 -9.65
CA LYS A 176 43.42 -41.96 -10.60
C LYS A 176 44.70 -41.45 -9.93
N LEU A 177 44.58 -40.58 -8.92
CA LEU A 177 45.72 -40.12 -8.12
C LEU A 177 46.31 -41.27 -7.27
N SER A 178 45.48 -42.14 -6.70
CA SER A 178 45.94 -43.33 -5.96
C SER A 178 46.60 -44.37 -6.86
N GLU A 179 46.12 -44.53 -8.09
CA GLU A 179 46.70 -45.38 -9.12
C GLU A 179 48.06 -44.83 -9.59
N LYS A 180 48.12 -43.52 -9.87
CA LYS A 180 49.39 -42.84 -10.20
C LYS A 180 50.41 -43.00 -9.08
N ALA A 181 50.02 -42.81 -7.82
CA ALA A 181 50.93 -42.93 -6.68
C ALA A 181 51.53 -44.35 -6.57
N LYS A 182 50.72 -45.40 -6.79
CA LYS A 182 51.21 -46.80 -6.86
C LYS A 182 52.18 -47.00 -8.02
N ALA A 183 51.86 -46.50 -9.21
CA ALA A 183 52.74 -46.61 -10.38
C ALA A 183 54.07 -45.85 -10.19
N GLU A 184 54.04 -44.71 -9.51
CA GLU A 184 55.23 -43.91 -9.15
C GLU A 184 56.10 -44.62 -8.10
N GLU A 185 55.48 -45.27 -7.10
CA GLU A 185 56.15 -46.15 -6.14
C GLU A 185 56.76 -47.40 -6.81
N GLU A 186 56.03 -48.07 -7.71
CA GLU A 186 56.54 -49.19 -8.50
C GLU A 186 57.74 -48.79 -9.38
N LEU A 187 57.66 -47.62 -10.03
CA LEU A 187 58.75 -47.07 -10.83
C LEU A 187 59.98 -46.75 -9.98
N LYS A 188 59.79 -46.09 -8.83
CA LYS A 188 60.87 -45.82 -7.86
C LYS A 188 61.54 -47.12 -7.40
N ASN A 189 60.74 -48.11 -7.00
CA ASN A 189 61.24 -49.45 -6.64
C ASN A 189 62.00 -50.12 -7.79
N ALA A 190 61.57 -49.95 -9.05
CA ALA A 190 62.30 -50.45 -10.22
C ALA A 190 63.63 -49.72 -10.45
N CYS A 191 63.67 -48.40 -10.27
CA CYS A 191 64.89 -47.59 -10.31
C CYS A 191 65.90 -48.00 -9.22
N GLU A 192 65.44 -48.26 -8.00
CA GLU A 192 66.29 -48.74 -6.89
C GLU A 192 66.87 -50.13 -7.20
N ARG A 193 66.06 -51.08 -7.69
CA ARG A 193 66.54 -52.40 -8.18
C ARG A 193 67.60 -52.23 -9.29
N LYS A 194 67.42 -51.28 -10.21
CA LYS A 194 68.39 -51.01 -11.29
C LYS A 194 69.68 -50.37 -10.79
N SER A 195 69.60 -49.48 -9.80
CA SER A 195 70.78 -48.92 -9.11
C SER A 195 71.60 -50.02 -8.44
N LEU A 196 70.96 -50.94 -7.72
CA LEU A 196 71.61 -52.10 -7.11
C LEU A 196 72.24 -53.02 -8.17
N GLN A 197 71.54 -53.29 -9.28
CA GLN A 197 72.08 -54.08 -10.40
C GLN A 197 73.34 -53.44 -10.99
N LEU A 198 73.37 -52.11 -11.17
CA LEU A 198 74.54 -51.38 -11.66
C LEU A 198 75.70 -51.40 -10.65
N GLN A 199 75.43 -51.25 -9.35
CA GLN A 199 76.46 -51.38 -8.32
C GLN A 199 77.09 -52.78 -8.31
N GLU A 200 76.30 -53.83 -8.50
CA GLU A 200 76.83 -55.20 -8.55
C GLU A 200 77.64 -55.46 -9.82
N MET A 201 77.17 -54.99 -10.99
CA MET A 201 77.95 -55.05 -12.24
C MET A 201 79.29 -54.31 -12.08
N GLY A 202 79.30 -53.11 -11.48
CA GLY A 202 80.52 -52.37 -11.16
C GLY A 202 81.39 -52.99 -10.04
N ARG A 203 80.91 -54.01 -9.31
CA ARG A 203 81.76 -54.87 -8.46
C ARG A 203 82.37 -56.01 -9.28
N ARG A 204 81.57 -56.67 -10.11
CA ARG A 204 81.99 -57.77 -11.00
C ARG A 204 83.06 -57.30 -12.01
N GLU A 205 82.90 -56.11 -12.60
CA GLU A 205 83.89 -55.49 -13.50
C GLU A 205 85.26 -55.30 -12.82
N ARG A 206 85.27 -54.77 -11.59
CA ARG A 206 86.51 -54.56 -10.82
C ARG A 206 87.22 -55.88 -10.50
N LEU A 207 86.47 -56.94 -10.21
CA LEU A 207 87.01 -58.28 -10.00
C LEU A 207 87.65 -58.81 -11.30
N LEU A 208 86.90 -58.80 -12.42
CA LEU A 208 87.41 -59.22 -13.73
C LEU A 208 88.67 -58.44 -14.16
N LYS A 209 88.72 -57.13 -13.89
CA LYS A 209 89.91 -56.31 -14.16
C LYS A 209 91.11 -56.77 -13.35
N SER A 210 90.93 -57.05 -12.06
CA SER A 210 91.99 -57.60 -11.20
C SER A 210 92.48 -58.97 -11.69
N ASP A 211 91.61 -59.82 -12.23
CA ASP A 211 92.00 -61.14 -12.75
C ASP A 211 92.68 -61.06 -14.12
N VAL A 212 92.25 -60.14 -14.98
CA VAL A 212 92.97 -59.81 -16.23
C VAL A 212 94.38 -59.29 -15.94
N ASP A 213 94.56 -58.42 -14.94
CA ASP A 213 95.87 -57.93 -14.55
C ASP A 213 96.74 -59.02 -13.90
N ARG A 214 96.14 -59.93 -13.12
CA ARG A 214 96.78 -61.15 -12.60
C ARG A 214 97.31 -62.05 -13.72
N ALA A 215 96.51 -62.27 -14.77
CA ALA A 215 96.87 -63.09 -15.93
C ALA A 215 98.02 -62.47 -16.77
N LYS A 216 98.08 -61.13 -16.90
CA LYS A 216 99.20 -60.44 -17.55
C LYS A 216 100.54 -60.72 -16.85
N VAL A 217 100.55 -60.74 -15.52
CA VAL A 217 101.76 -61.05 -14.73
C VAL A 217 102.19 -62.49 -14.94
N GLN A 218 101.25 -63.45 -14.93
CA GLN A 218 101.54 -64.87 -15.21
C GLN A 218 102.15 -65.08 -16.61
N LEU A 219 101.60 -64.42 -17.63
CA LEU A 219 102.13 -64.45 -19.00
C LEU A 219 103.55 -63.88 -19.09
N ALA A 220 103.88 -62.84 -18.30
CA ALA A 220 105.23 -62.28 -18.25
C ALA A 220 106.23 -63.28 -17.64
N SER A 221 105.88 -63.96 -16.53
CA SER A 221 106.73 -65.00 -15.94
C SER A 221 106.94 -66.20 -16.87
N PHE A 222 105.91 -66.62 -17.61
CA PHE A 222 106.02 -67.72 -18.58
C PHE A 222 106.99 -67.39 -19.72
N LYS A 223 106.91 -66.16 -20.27
CA LYS A 223 107.86 -65.69 -21.30
C LYS A 223 109.32 -65.71 -20.82
N MET A 224 109.56 -65.40 -19.55
CA MET A 224 110.91 -65.45 -18.96
C MET A 224 111.47 -66.88 -18.94
N GLN A 225 110.65 -67.86 -18.55
CA GLN A 225 111.06 -69.28 -18.50
C GLN A 225 111.39 -69.85 -19.87
N VAL A 226 110.61 -69.52 -20.91
CA VAL A 226 110.84 -70.02 -22.28
C VAL A 226 112.21 -69.55 -22.84
N VAL A 227 112.62 -68.32 -22.56
CA VAL A 227 113.92 -67.78 -23.00
C VAL A 227 115.11 -68.54 -22.38
N GLN A 228 114.95 -69.07 -21.17
CA GLN A 228 116.02 -69.73 -20.41
C GLN A 228 116.37 -71.15 -20.92
N VAL A 229 115.58 -71.72 -21.83
CA VAL A 229 115.72 -73.14 -22.28
C VAL A 229 116.51 -73.28 -23.60
N CYS A 230 116.69 -72.21 -24.38
CA CYS A 230 116.99 -72.32 -25.81
C CYS A 230 118.47 -72.19 -26.23
N LEU A 231 119.47 -72.27 -25.33
CA LEU A 231 120.89 -72.03 -25.67
C LEU A 231 121.93 -72.93 -24.92
N PRO A 232 122.58 -73.89 -25.61
CA PRO A 232 123.80 -74.57 -25.18
C PRO A 232 124.97 -74.54 -26.20
N GLN A 233 126.21 -74.90 -25.82
CA GLN A 233 127.42 -74.68 -26.66
C GLN A 233 128.52 -75.79 -26.65
N ALA A 234 128.84 -76.30 -27.86
CA ALA A 234 130.14 -76.81 -28.40
C ALA A 234 130.83 -78.16 -27.99
N ALA A 235 131.32 -78.86 -29.05
CA ALA A 235 132.43 -79.86 -29.16
C ALA A 235 132.32 -81.25 -28.47
N GLY A 236 132.96 -82.35 -28.95
CA GLY A 236 133.71 -82.63 -30.20
C GLY A 236 134.74 -83.79 -30.04
N GLU A 237 135.01 -84.66 -31.04
CA GLU A 237 135.99 -85.79 -30.90
C GLU A 237 136.60 -86.36 -32.23
N ALA A 238 137.60 -87.26 -32.14
CA ALA A 238 138.44 -87.82 -33.23
C ALA A 238 139.04 -89.21 -32.84
N GLY A 239 139.81 -90.00 -33.62
CA GLY A 239 140.41 -89.95 -34.99
C GLY A 239 141.50 -91.04 -35.14
N LYS A 240 141.93 -91.47 -36.35
CA LYS A 240 143.01 -92.49 -36.59
C LYS A 240 143.55 -92.53 -38.03
N ALA A 241 144.72 -93.16 -38.27
CA ALA A 241 145.44 -93.16 -39.57
C ALA A 241 146.02 -94.55 -39.99
N LEU A 242 146.36 -94.71 -41.29
CA LEU A 242 146.93 -95.92 -41.92
C LEU A 242 148.24 -95.65 -42.70
N THR A 243 148.93 -96.71 -43.12
CA THR A 243 150.34 -96.70 -43.60
C THR A 243 150.57 -96.35 -45.07
N VAL A 244 151.73 -95.74 -45.33
CA VAL A 244 152.11 -94.97 -46.53
C VAL A 244 151.96 -95.69 -47.89
N GLN A 245 152.18 -97.00 -47.98
CA GLN A 245 152.15 -97.67 -49.30
C GLN A 245 150.73 -97.82 -49.86
N GLN A 246 149.71 -97.94 -49.01
CA GLN A 246 148.30 -97.82 -49.42
C GLN A 246 147.95 -96.37 -49.78
N VAL A 247 148.61 -95.39 -49.14
CA VAL A 247 148.39 -93.96 -49.43
C VAL A 247 148.85 -93.61 -50.85
N LEU A 248 150.00 -94.12 -51.33
CA LEU A 248 150.49 -93.79 -52.68
C LEU A 248 149.56 -94.26 -53.81
N GLU A 249 148.98 -95.45 -53.68
CA GLU A 249 148.04 -95.98 -54.68
C GLU A 249 146.67 -95.31 -54.58
N LYS A 250 146.21 -95.01 -53.34
CA LYS A 250 145.03 -94.15 -53.14
C LYS A 250 145.21 -92.73 -53.64
N VAL A 251 146.40 -92.14 -53.53
CA VAL A 251 146.70 -90.80 -54.05
C VAL A 251 146.55 -90.76 -55.57
N ARG A 252 146.94 -91.82 -56.30
CA ARG A 252 146.69 -91.88 -57.75
C ARG A 252 145.21 -91.90 -58.08
N GLN A 253 144.43 -92.76 -57.42
CA GLN A 253 142.97 -92.79 -57.57
C GLN A 253 142.33 -91.43 -57.23
N ILE A 254 142.75 -90.81 -56.11
CA ILE A 254 142.27 -89.50 -55.67
C ILE A 254 142.62 -88.40 -56.68
N CYS A 255 143.75 -88.46 -57.39
CA CYS A 255 144.08 -87.50 -58.44
C CYS A 255 143.12 -87.59 -59.64
N GLU A 256 142.78 -88.80 -60.09
CA GLU A 256 141.83 -89.03 -61.18
C GLU A 256 140.41 -88.63 -60.76
N GLU A 257 140.00 -88.96 -59.53
CA GLU A 257 138.73 -88.54 -58.93
C GLU A 257 138.66 -87.01 -58.73
N ASN A 258 139.76 -86.35 -58.37
CA ASN A 258 139.87 -84.88 -58.29
C ASN A 258 139.65 -84.23 -59.66
N GLN A 259 140.28 -84.76 -60.72
CA GLN A 259 140.15 -84.18 -62.05
C GLN A 259 138.71 -84.26 -62.58
N GLN A 260 138.02 -85.38 -62.36
CA GLN A 260 136.58 -85.49 -62.66
C GLN A 260 135.72 -84.58 -61.76
N SER A 261 136.12 -84.38 -60.51
CA SER A 261 135.40 -83.49 -59.58
C SER A 261 135.53 -82.03 -60.00
N GLN A 262 136.71 -81.60 -60.46
CA GLN A 262 136.97 -80.24 -60.94
C GLN A 262 136.23 -79.92 -62.25
N GLU A 263 135.95 -80.92 -63.10
CA GLU A 263 135.05 -80.75 -64.25
C GLU A 263 133.57 -80.64 -63.86
N ARG A 264 133.12 -81.39 -62.84
CA ARG A 264 131.76 -81.23 -62.28
C ARG A 264 131.60 -79.87 -61.59
N GLU A 265 132.60 -79.43 -60.83
CA GLU A 265 132.66 -78.13 -60.17
C GLU A 265 132.46 -76.99 -61.18
N LYS A 266 133.18 -76.99 -62.31
CA LYS A 266 132.99 -75.97 -63.37
C LYS A 266 131.56 -75.93 -63.92
N ARG A 267 130.94 -77.08 -64.22
CA ARG A 267 129.55 -77.13 -64.72
C ARG A 267 128.55 -76.62 -63.69
N LEU A 268 128.78 -76.90 -62.41
CA LEU A 268 127.95 -76.37 -61.32
C LEU A 268 128.19 -74.86 -61.12
N GLN A 269 129.43 -74.38 -61.28
CA GLN A 269 129.77 -72.94 -61.26
C GLN A 269 129.00 -72.19 -62.36
N GLU A 270 128.97 -72.75 -63.56
CA GLU A 270 128.23 -72.22 -64.72
C GLU A 270 126.71 -72.23 -64.46
N GLU A 271 126.14 -73.35 -63.99
CA GLU A 271 124.70 -73.42 -63.68
C GLU A 271 124.31 -72.46 -62.54
N ILE A 272 125.12 -72.34 -61.49
CA ILE A 272 124.92 -71.38 -60.39
C ILE A 272 124.95 -69.95 -60.95
N SER A 273 125.89 -69.61 -61.84
CA SER A 273 125.95 -68.27 -62.44
C SER A 273 124.71 -67.96 -63.29
N ALA A 274 124.18 -68.94 -64.03
CA ALA A 274 122.98 -68.80 -64.85
C ALA A 274 121.66 -68.81 -64.04
N ARG A 275 121.66 -69.43 -62.85
CA ARG A 275 120.56 -69.31 -61.87
C ARG A 275 120.59 -67.94 -61.21
N LEU A 276 121.75 -67.48 -60.73
CA LEU A 276 121.94 -66.16 -60.10
C LEU A 276 121.60 -65.00 -61.04
N SER A 277 121.89 -65.10 -62.35
CA SER A 277 121.50 -64.06 -63.31
C SER A 277 119.97 -63.96 -63.45
N LYS A 278 119.26 -65.09 -63.51
CA LYS A 278 117.79 -65.13 -63.57
C LYS A 278 117.14 -64.69 -62.26
N GLU A 279 117.70 -65.11 -61.13
CA GLU A 279 117.23 -64.70 -59.80
C GLU A 279 117.39 -63.18 -59.59
N LYS A 280 118.47 -62.59 -60.12
CA LYS A 280 118.66 -61.14 -60.15
C LYS A 280 117.65 -60.42 -61.05
N GLU A 281 117.37 -60.95 -62.24
CA GLU A 281 116.35 -60.41 -63.16
C GLU A 281 114.95 -60.43 -62.53
N VAL A 282 114.55 -61.54 -61.91
CA VAL A 282 113.28 -61.65 -61.16
C VAL A 282 113.27 -60.70 -59.95
N SER A 283 114.39 -60.59 -59.21
CA SER A 283 114.51 -59.65 -58.09
C SER A 283 114.34 -58.19 -58.53
N GLU A 284 114.89 -57.81 -59.67
CA GLU A 284 114.79 -56.45 -60.22
C GLU A 284 113.34 -56.13 -60.63
N ASN A 285 112.67 -57.05 -61.33
CA ASN A 285 111.25 -56.95 -61.66
C ASN A 285 110.36 -56.85 -60.40
N VAL A 286 110.63 -57.64 -59.37
CA VAL A 286 109.91 -57.58 -58.09
C VAL A 286 110.16 -56.26 -57.34
N THR A 287 111.35 -55.66 -57.44
CA THR A 287 111.58 -54.31 -56.87
C THR A 287 110.78 -53.23 -57.56
N VAL A 288 110.70 -53.23 -58.91
CA VAL A 288 109.90 -52.26 -59.67
C VAL A 288 108.41 -52.37 -59.30
N PHE A 289 107.86 -53.59 -59.27
CA PHE A 289 106.47 -53.82 -58.85
C PHE A 289 106.19 -53.27 -57.44
N LYS A 290 107.11 -53.52 -56.50
CA LYS A 290 107.01 -53.06 -55.11
C LYS A 290 107.08 -51.53 -54.97
N GLU A 291 107.75 -50.84 -55.89
CA GLU A 291 107.81 -49.38 -55.94
C GLU A 291 106.51 -48.80 -56.50
N SER A 292 106.00 -49.34 -57.61
CA SER A 292 104.68 -48.95 -58.15
C SER A 292 103.53 -49.17 -57.16
N VAL A 293 103.57 -50.24 -56.34
CA VAL A 293 102.60 -50.45 -55.24
C VAL A 293 102.69 -49.36 -54.17
N ARG A 294 103.91 -48.91 -53.82
CA ARG A 294 104.12 -47.84 -52.84
C ARG A 294 103.63 -46.49 -53.37
N GLU A 295 103.82 -46.21 -54.65
CA GLU A 295 103.32 -44.98 -55.28
C GLU A 295 101.79 -44.92 -55.27
N LEU A 296 101.13 -46.02 -55.66
CA LEU A 296 99.66 -46.12 -55.58
C LEU A 296 99.17 -46.01 -54.11
N GLN A 297 99.86 -46.64 -53.16
CA GLN A 297 99.54 -46.52 -51.73
C GLN A 297 99.72 -45.08 -51.21
N ALA A 298 100.77 -44.38 -51.63
CA ALA A 298 101.02 -42.99 -51.25
C ALA A 298 99.95 -42.05 -51.83
N PHE A 299 99.56 -42.26 -53.09
CA PHE A 299 98.45 -41.53 -53.73
C PHE A 299 97.13 -41.71 -52.98
N LEU A 300 96.78 -42.96 -52.63
CA LEU A 300 95.59 -43.28 -51.83
C LEU A 300 95.61 -42.70 -50.41
N GLY A 301 96.76 -42.23 -49.92
CA GLY A 301 96.89 -41.46 -48.67
C GLY A 301 96.57 -39.96 -48.80
N THR A 302 96.28 -39.47 -50.01
CA THR A 302 95.98 -38.04 -50.29
C THR A 302 94.49 -37.80 -50.56
N SER A 303 94.09 -36.55 -50.81
CA SER A 303 92.75 -36.25 -51.34
C SER A 303 92.71 -36.44 -52.86
N PHE A 304 91.85 -37.32 -53.35
CA PHE A 304 91.67 -37.61 -54.78
C PHE A 304 90.19 -37.56 -55.20
N CYS A 305 89.98 -37.44 -56.52
CA CYS A 305 88.70 -37.66 -57.20
C CYS A 305 88.77 -38.91 -58.10
N SER A 306 87.62 -39.35 -58.61
CA SER A 306 87.51 -40.50 -59.53
C SER A 306 88.51 -40.44 -60.69
N ASP A 307 88.50 -39.36 -61.48
CA ASP A 307 89.42 -39.11 -62.60
C ASP A 307 90.90 -39.22 -62.23
N SER A 308 91.26 -38.95 -60.97
CA SER A 308 92.65 -39.01 -60.51
C SER A 308 93.04 -40.43 -60.11
N LEU A 309 92.21 -41.12 -59.33
CA LEU A 309 92.44 -42.54 -59.00
C LEU A 309 92.41 -43.42 -60.25
N ARG A 310 91.48 -43.17 -61.18
CA ARG A 310 91.38 -43.83 -62.48
C ARG A 310 92.68 -43.69 -63.31
N ARG A 311 93.30 -42.50 -63.31
CA ARG A 311 94.57 -42.26 -64.03
C ARG A 311 95.76 -42.96 -63.37
N GLU A 312 95.89 -42.94 -62.05
CA GLU A 312 96.98 -43.65 -61.36
C GLU A 312 96.82 -45.18 -61.46
N LEU A 313 95.59 -45.69 -61.47
CA LEU A 313 95.32 -47.12 -61.74
C LEU A 313 95.75 -47.54 -63.14
N CYS A 314 95.42 -46.76 -64.17
CA CYS A 314 95.89 -47.06 -65.53
C CYS A 314 97.43 -47.08 -65.65
N LYS A 315 98.17 -46.32 -64.82
CA LYS A 315 99.64 -46.44 -64.77
C LYS A 315 100.08 -47.74 -64.10
N PHE A 316 99.46 -48.09 -62.97
CA PHE A 316 99.78 -49.32 -62.22
C PHE A 316 99.43 -50.60 -63.01
N GLU A 317 98.35 -50.58 -63.77
CA GLU A 317 97.96 -51.64 -64.72
C GLU A 317 98.94 -51.76 -65.91
N ALA A 318 99.62 -50.68 -66.29
CA ALA A 318 100.57 -50.67 -67.40
C ALA A 318 102.00 -51.13 -67.03
N VAL A 319 102.27 -51.43 -65.75
CA VAL A 319 103.56 -51.99 -65.31
C VAL A 319 103.64 -53.45 -65.78
N LEU A 320 104.71 -53.80 -66.51
CA LEU A 320 105.00 -55.19 -66.85
C LEU A 320 105.58 -55.91 -65.63
N VAL A 321 105.00 -57.06 -65.27
CA VAL A 321 105.29 -57.81 -64.04
C VAL A 321 105.55 -59.27 -64.35
N ASP A 322 106.48 -59.88 -63.61
CA ASP A 322 106.82 -61.30 -63.74
C ASP A 322 105.63 -62.23 -63.39
N PRO A 323 105.46 -63.40 -64.04
CA PRO A 323 104.39 -64.34 -63.73
C PRO A 323 104.23 -64.70 -62.23
N LEU A 324 105.30 -64.65 -61.43
CA LEU A 324 105.25 -64.92 -59.98
C LEU A 324 104.54 -63.83 -59.16
N VAL A 325 104.32 -62.63 -59.72
CA VAL A 325 103.70 -61.47 -59.05
C VAL A 325 102.47 -60.91 -59.78
N SER A 326 102.15 -61.42 -60.96
CA SER A 326 100.99 -61.01 -61.77
C SER A 326 99.64 -61.14 -61.00
N ASP A 327 99.41 -62.24 -60.28
CA ASP A 327 98.20 -62.43 -59.46
C ASP A 327 98.06 -61.35 -58.37
N VAL A 328 99.19 -60.85 -57.84
CA VAL A 328 99.21 -59.80 -56.81
C VAL A 328 98.92 -58.44 -57.44
N GLN A 329 99.42 -58.16 -58.65
CA GLN A 329 99.06 -56.97 -59.42
C GLN A 329 97.55 -56.95 -59.69
N ALA A 330 96.99 -58.06 -60.17
CA ALA A 330 95.55 -58.20 -60.44
C ALA A 330 94.70 -57.97 -59.18
N ALA A 331 95.09 -58.55 -58.04
CA ALA A 331 94.39 -58.34 -56.77
C ALA A 331 94.42 -56.87 -56.29
N VAL A 332 95.56 -56.19 -56.39
CA VAL A 332 95.69 -54.76 -56.03
C VAL A 332 94.85 -53.88 -56.96
N VAL A 333 94.84 -54.19 -58.26
CA VAL A 333 94.02 -53.52 -59.28
C VAL A 333 92.53 -53.65 -58.96
N GLU A 334 92.02 -54.85 -58.71
CA GLU A 334 90.59 -55.05 -58.40
C GLU A 334 90.15 -54.37 -57.10
N ILE A 335 90.97 -54.42 -56.04
CA ILE A 335 90.70 -53.71 -54.78
C ILE A 335 90.55 -52.20 -55.02
N ALA A 336 91.41 -51.61 -55.85
CA ALA A 336 91.37 -50.19 -56.14
C ALA A 336 90.30 -49.80 -57.18
N ARG A 337 89.91 -50.70 -58.09
CA ARG A 337 88.72 -50.55 -58.96
C ARG A 337 87.42 -50.53 -58.16
N VAL A 338 87.32 -51.35 -57.09
CA VAL A 338 86.20 -51.26 -56.15
C VAL A 338 86.21 -49.91 -55.40
N ALA A 339 87.37 -49.44 -54.93
CA ALA A 339 87.47 -48.11 -54.30
C ALA A 339 87.06 -46.97 -55.27
N LEU A 340 87.41 -47.08 -56.55
CA LEU A 340 87.02 -46.14 -57.60
C LEU A 340 85.51 -46.11 -57.83
N SER A 341 84.83 -47.25 -57.91
CA SER A 341 83.38 -47.28 -58.15
C SER A 341 82.55 -46.73 -56.98
N TRP A 342 83.01 -46.93 -55.74
CA TRP A 342 82.43 -46.26 -54.56
C TRP A 342 82.61 -44.74 -54.61
N LEU A 343 83.77 -44.26 -55.06
CA LEU A 343 84.04 -42.83 -55.19
C LEU A 343 83.19 -42.21 -56.30
N GLU A 344 83.08 -42.86 -57.46
CA GLU A 344 82.25 -42.41 -58.59
C GLU A 344 80.75 -42.37 -58.20
N GLY A 345 80.27 -43.37 -57.47
CA GLY A 345 78.90 -43.36 -56.92
C GLY A 345 78.66 -42.21 -55.92
N ALA A 346 79.61 -41.93 -55.04
CA ALA A 346 79.51 -40.82 -54.07
C ALA A 346 79.61 -39.44 -54.75
N GLU A 347 80.48 -39.29 -55.75
CA GLU A 347 80.61 -38.07 -56.55
C GLU A 347 79.33 -37.79 -57.37
N GLN A 348 78.73 -38.82 -57.99
CA GLN A 348 77.46 -38.71 -58.71
C GLN A 348 76.28 -38.35 -57.80
N LEU A 349 76.25 -38.83 -56.55
CA LEU A 349 75.21 -38.49 -55.57
C LEU A 349 75.33 -37.04 -55.06
N LEU A 350 76.53 -36.47 -55.00
CA LEU A 350 76.71 -35.05 -54.67
C LEU A 350 76.34 -34.15 -55.86
N ALA A 351 76.65 -34.58 -57.09
CA ALA A 351 76.20 -33.89 -58.30
C ALA A 351 74.67 -33.86 -58.43
N SER A 352 73.98 -34.98 -58.17
CA SER A 352 72.50 -35.01 -58.20
C SER A 352 71.84 -34.23 -57.04
N ALA A 353 72.57 -34.01 -55.94
CA ALA A 353 72.18 -33.07 -54.88
C ALA A 353 72.45 -31.59 -55.22
N GLY A 354 72.87 -31.27 -56.45
CA GLY A 354 73.11 -29.90 -56.91
C GLY A 354 74.40 -29.25 -56.40
N LEU A 355 75.39 -30.05 -56.01
CA LEU A 355 76.71 -29.56 -55.59
C LEU A 355 77.72 -29.66 -56.74
N ASP A 356 78.12 -28.51 -57.29
CA ASP A 356 79.20 -28.45 -58.28
C ASP A 356 80.51 -29.01 -57.70
N LEU A 357 80.95 -30.15 -58.25
CA LEU A 357 82.24 -30.74 -57.93
C LEU A 357 83.36 -29.79 -58.35
N PRO A 358 84.36 -29.55 -57.49
CA PRO A 358 85.51 -28.73 -57.86
C PRO A 358 86.35 -29.47 -58.91
N THR A 359 86.57 -28.83 -60.06
CA THR A 359 87.54 -29.26 -61.08
C THR A 359 89.00 -29.25 -60.59
N SER A 360 89.25 -28.67 -59.41
CA SER A 360 90.48 -28.87 -58.63
C SER A 360 90.40 -30.21 -57.89
N GLY A 361 91.37 -31.10 -58.11
CA GLY A 361 91.43 -32.49 -57.61
C GLY A 361 91.50 -32.71 -56.09
N LYS A 362 90.88 -31.84 -55.29
CA LYS A 362 90.70 -31.92 -53.83
C LYS A 362 89.56 -32.88 -53.42
N GLY A 363 88.80 -33.40 -54.40
CA GLY A 363 87.89 -34.53 -54.26
C GLY A 363 86.69 -34.34 -53.35
N LEU A 364 86.03 -35.46 -53.07
CA LEU A 364 84.80 -35.60 -52.27
C LEU A 364 84.81 -34.79 -50.96
N THR A 365 85.96 -34.78 -50.26
CA THR A 365 86.13 -34.12 -48.95
C THR A 365 85.89 -32.61 -49.01
N ALA A 366 86.16 -31.96 -50.15
CA ALA A 366 85.89 -30.53 -50.33
C ALA A 366 84.38 -30.25 -50.46
N CYS A 367 83.65 -31.09 -51.19
CA CYS A 367 82.19 -31.00 -51.35
C CYS A 367 81.47 -31.21 -50.02
N LEU A 368 81.88 -32.21 -49.23
CA LEU A 368 81.27 -32.53 -47.94
C LEU A 368 81.46 -31.40 -46.91
N LYS A 369 82.60 -30.69 -46.93
CA LYS A 369 82.80 -29.49 -46.09
C LYS A 369 81.86 -28.35 -46.49
N ARG A 370 81.79 -28.01 -47.78
CA ARG A 370 80.85 -27.00 -48.30
C ARG A 370 79.39 -27.33 -47.96
N LEU A 371 79.00 -28.61 -48.04
CA LEU A 371 77.65 -29.06 -47.67
C LEU A 371 77.38 -28.88 -46.16
N LEU A 372 78.37 -29.17 -45.30
CA LEU A 372 78.26 -28.93 -43.85
C LEU A 372 78.13 -27.44 -43.53
N GLU A 373 78.96 -26.60 -44.14
CA GLU A 373 78.93 -25.14 -44.03
C GLU A 373 77.56 -24.58 -44.44
N ASN A 374 77.07 -24.94 -45.63
CA ASN A 374 75.74 -24.56 -46.12
C ASN A 374 74.60 -24.96 -45.15
N ASN A 375 74.66 -26.17 -44.58
CA ASN A 375 73.64 -26.64 -43.61
C ASN A 375 73.70 -25.87 -42.28
N GLN A 376 74.88 -25.45 -41.84
CA GLN A 376 75.01 -24.61 -40.65
C GLN A 376 74.43 -23.21 -40.91
N GLU A 377 74.71 -22.61 -42.07
CA GLU A 377 74.12 -21.31 -42.43
C GLU A 377 72.59 -21.37 -42.58
N THR A 378 72.03 -22.37 -43.26
CA THR A 378 70.57 -22.50 -43.39
C THR A 378 69.90 -22.75 -42.04
N THR A 379 70.54 -23.52 -41.15
CA THR A 379 70.07 -23.69 -39.76
C THR A 379 70.09 -22.37 -38.99
N GLN A 380 71.11 -21.52 -39.16
CA GLN A 380 71.17 -20.19 -38.54
C GLN A 380 70.11 -19.25 -39.11
N ARG A 381 69.94 -19.21 -40.44
CA ARG A 381 68.89 -18.41 -41.12
C ARG A 381 67.48 -18.83 -40.67
N ASN A 382 67.21 -20.13 -40.56
CA ASN A 382 65.92 -20.63 -40.07
C ASN A 382 65.66 -20.23 -38.61
N LYS A 383 66.67 -20.29 -37.73
CA LYS A 383 66.54 -19.81 -36.34
C LYS A 383 66.28 -18.30 -36.26
N MET A 384 66.94 -17.51 -37.10
CA MET A 384 66.71 -16.05 -37.17
C MET A 384 65.30 -15.72 -37.67
N LEU A 385 64.84 -16.39 -38.73
CA LEU A 385 63.48 -16.22 -39.27
C LEU A 385 62.41 -16.70 -38.27
N GLN A 386 62.67 -17.78 -37.52
CA GLN A 386 61.78 -18.23 -36.45
C GLN A 386 61.66 -17.19 -35.33
N ALA A 387 62.80 -16.64 -34.86
CA ALA A 387 62.79 -15.59 -33.84
C ALA A 387 62.05 -14.33 -34.31
N GLN A 388 62.21 -13.93 -35.58
CA GLN A 388 61.45 -12.81 -36.17
C GLN A 388 59.95 -13.10 -36.28
N LEU A 389 59.56 -14.34 -36.60
CA LEU A 389 58.15 -14.74 -36.60
C LEU A 389 57.55 -14.80 -35.20
N GLU A 390 58.35 -15.11 -34.18
CA GLU A 390 57.96 -15.08 -32.77
C GLU A 390 57.81 -13.62 -32.29
N GLU A 391 58.78 -12.74 -32.57
CA GLU A 391 58.72 -11.29 -32.28
C GLU A 391 57.51 -10.59 -32.95
N ILE A 392 57.20 -10.93 -34.21
CA ILE A 392 56.03 -10.41 -34.92
C ILE A 392 54.71 -10.91 -34.30
N ARG A 393 54.67 -12.16 -33.80
CA ARG A 393 53.50 -12.70 -33.10
C ARG A 393 53.31 -12.04 -31.74
N GLU A 394 54.37 -11.95 -30.93
CA GLU A 394 54.31 -11.35 -29.59
C GLU A 394 53.89 -9.87 -29.66
N SER A 395 54.42 -9.11 -30.63
CA SER A 395 54.02 -7.71 -30.85
C SER A 395 52.59 -7.56 -31.39
N GLN A 396 52.12 -8.48 -32.25
CA GLN A 396 50.72 -8.53 -32.70
C GLN A 396 49.78 -8.87 -31.54
N ASP A 397 50.10 -9.88 -30.73
CA ASP A 397 49.29 -10.30 -29.59
C ASP A 397 49.27 -9.24 -28.49
N ALA A 398 50.38 -8.53 -28.24
CA ALA A 398 50.44 -7.39 -27.33
C ALA A 398 49.51 -6.25 -27.80
N LEU A 399 49.54 -5.89 -29.09
CA LEU A 399 48.66 -4.86 -29.67
C LEU A 399 47.18 -5.28 -29.67
N LEU A 400 46.88 -6.57 -29.86
CA LEU A 400 45.52 -7.09 -29.71
C LEU A 400 45.05 -7.05 -28.26
N GLN A 401 45.89 -7.42 -27.29
CA GLN A 401 45.59 -7.30 -25.86
C GLN A 401 45.39 -5.84 -25.43
N GLU A 402 46.17 -4.90 -25.96
CA GLU A 402 46.01 -3.47 -25.70
C GLU A 402 44.68 -2.95 -26.23
N ARG A 403 44.34 -3.25 -27.49
CA ARG A 403 43.03 -2.90 -28.07
C ARG A 403 41.85 -3.53 -27.31
N LEU A 404 41.99 -4.75 -26.82
CA LEU A 404 40.98 -5.39 -25.98
C LEU A 404 40.85 -4.73 -24.60
N LYS A 405 41.95 -4.26 -24.00
CA LYS A 405 41.93 -3.45 -22.76
C LYS A 405 41.25 -2.11 -23.00
N GLU A 406 41.59 -1.40 -24.08
CA GLU A 406 40.91 -0.15 -24.47
C GLU A 406 39.41 -0.36 -24.67
N GLN A 407 39.00 -1.40 -25.40
CA GLN A 407 37.59 -1.67 -25.66
C GLN A 407 36.84 -2.00 -24.37
N LYS A 408 37.42 -2.79 -23.45
CA LYS A 408 36.84 -3.05 -22.12
C LYS A 408 36.65 -1.75 -21.33
N VAL A 409 37.68 -0.91 -21.22
CA VAL A 409 37.59 0.37 -20.52
C VAL A 409 36.53 1.29 -21.16
N LYS A 410 36.42 1.32 -22.49
CA LYS A 410 35.37 2.08 -23.20
C LYS A 410 33.95 1.54 -22.89
N TYR A 411 33.76 0.22 -22.89
CA TYR A 411 32.47 -0.37 -22.52
C TYR A 411 32.13 -0.19 -21.03
N GLU A 412 33.12 -0.27 -20.14
CA GLU A 412 32.96 0.00 -18.70
C GLU A 412 32.58 1.47 -18.45
N GLN A 413 33.21 2.42 -19.17
CA GLN A 413 32.84 3.83 -19.16
C GLN A 413 31.43 4.07 -19.70
N ASP A 414 31.07 3.50 -20.85
CA ASP A 414 29.72 3.59 -21.43
C ASP A 414 28.65 3.03 -20.49
N LEU A 415 28.93 1.92 -19.81
CA LEU A 415 28.05 1.32 -18.81
C LEU A 415 27.93 2.22 -17.57
N GLN A 416 29.04 2.76 -17.06
CA GLN A 416 29.02 3.67 -15.91
C GLN A 416 28.25 4.97 -16.22
N ILE A 417 28.40 5.51 -17.43
CA ILE A 417 27.64 6.68 -17.90
C ILE A 417 26.15 6.36 -17.95
N LYS A 418 25.74 5.20 -18.51
CA LYS A 418 24.33 4.76 -18.55
C LYS A 418 23.76 4.51 -17.16
N ILE A 419 24.52 3.90 -16.25
CA ILE A 419 24.14 3.70 -14.85
C ILE A 419 23.93 5.05 -14.16
N ASN A 420 24.87 5.99 -14.30
CA ASN A 420 24.77 7.32 -13.73
C ASN A 420 23.57 8.10 -14.31
N GLN A 421 23.30 7.98 -15.62
CA GLN A 421 22.14 8.59 -16.26
C GLN A 421 20.82 8.01 -15.70
N ILE A 422 20.70 6.68 -15.61
CA ILE A 422 19.52 6.02 -15.03
C ILE A 422 19.33 6.44 -13.57
N ILE A 423 20.41 6.58 -12.78
CA ILE A 423 20.33 7.08 -11.40
C ILE A 423 19.78 8.51 -11.37
N LEU A 424 20.26 9.40 -12.24
CA LEU A 424 19.78 10.79 -12.33
C LEU A 424 18.31 10.84 -12.77
N GLU A 425 17.91 10.09 -13.80
CA GLU A 425 16.52 9.98 -14.26
C GLU A 425 15.60 9.45 -13.14
N LYS A 426 16.02 8.44 -12.38
CA LYS A 426 15.26 7.93 -11.22
C LYS A 426 15.27 8.86 -10.01
N GLU A 427 16.31 9.66 -9.83
CA GLU A 427 16.27 10.75 -8.86
C GLU A 427 15.30 11.85 -9.27
N GLU A 428 15.21 12.20 -10.55
CA GLU A 428 14.27 13.22 -11.06
C GLU A 428 12.82 12.73 -10.99
N GLU A 429 12.53 11.49 -11.42
CA GLU A 429 11.23 10.83 -11.18
C GLU A 429 10.86 10.87 -9.69
N LYS A 430 11.79 10.51 -8.79
CA LYS A 430 11.58 10.54 -7.34
C LYS A 430 11.34 11.96 -6.82
N LYS A 431 12.09 12.96 -7.30
CA LYS A 431 11.90 14.39 -6.95
C LYS A 431 10.51 14.87 -7.38
N GLU A 432 10.04 14.50 -8.57
CA GLU A 432 8.73 14.93 -9.09
C GLU A 432 7.56 14.20 -8.41
N ILE A 433 7.70 12.90 -8.12
CA ILE A 433 6.76 12.14 -7.29
C ILE A 433 6.63 12.81 -5.91
N MET A 434 7.76 13.16 -5.27
CA MET A 434 7.78 13.83 -3.96
C MET A 434 7.15 15.24 -4.00
N LYS A 435 7.40 16.05 -5.04
CA LYS A 435 6.70 17.33 -5.24
C LYS A 435 5.18 17.11 -5.34
N SER A 436 4.74 16.23 -6.24
CA SER A 436 3.31 16.00 -6.45
C SER A 436 2.62 15.42 -5.22
N ALA A 437 3.33 14.67 -4.38
CA ALA A 437 2.85 14.19 -3.09
C ALA A 437 2.75 15.33 -2.06
N ALA A 438 3.77 16.18 -1.96
CA ALA A 438 3.76 17.36 -1.08
C ALA A 438 2.66 18.36 -1.47
N GLU A 439 2.41 18.56 -2.76
CA GLU A 439 1.31 19.40 -3.27
C GLU A 439 -0.05 18.78 -2.96
N LYS A 440 -0.25 17.48 -3.19
CA LYS A 440 -1.48 16.77 -2.79
C LYS A 440 -1.74 16.83 -1.29
N GLU A 441 -0.70 16.78 -0.46
CA GLU A 441 -0.84 16.87 1.00
C GLU A 441 -1.06 18.32 1.47
N LYS A 442 -0.43 19.31 0.83
CA LYS A 442 -0.75 20.73 1.02
C LYS A 442 -2.22 21.00 0.67
N ASP A 443 -2.69 20.49 -0.45
CA ASP A 443 -4.10 20.53 -0.88
C ASP A 443 -5.06 19.93 0.14
N ARG A 444 -4.68 18.83 0.79
CA ARG A 444 -5.44 18.21 1.88
C ARG A 444 -5.44 19.09 3.13
N CYS A 445 -4.28 19.59 3.54
CA CYS A 445 -4.15 20.51 4.67
C CYS A 445 -4.97 21.79 4.45
N GLU A 446 -4.95 22.39 3.26
CA GLU A 446 -5.76 23.58 2.95
C GLU A 446 -7.26 23.27 2.96
N LYS A 447 -7.69 22.08 2.52
CA LYS A 447 -9.09 21.62 2.64
C LYS A 447 -9.50 21.42 4.11
N TYR A 448 -8.72 20.71 4.91
CA TYR A 448 -8.99 20.53 6.34
C TYR A 448 -9.02 21.86 7.10
N MET A 449 -8.01 22.73 6.90
CA MET A 449 -8.01 24.09 7.46
C MET A 449 -9.20 24.93 6.96
N GLY A 450 -9.67 24.71 5.74
CA GLY A 450 -10.86 25.37 5.18
C GLY A 450 -12.18 24.87 5.78
N GLU A 451 -12.27 23.59 6.14
CA GLU A 451 -13.40 22.97 6.84
C GLU A 451 -13.41 23.36 8.32
N GLU A 452 -12.26 23.30 8.99
CA GLU A 452 -12.12 23.76 10.37
C GLU A 452 -12.43 25.26 10.51
N LYS A 453 -11.96 26.11 9.58
CA LYS A 453 -12.36 27.52 9.50
C LYS A 453 -13.84 27.73 9.18
N LYS A 454 -14.58 26.75 8.64
CA LYS A 454 -16.06 26.83 8.55
C LYS A 454 -16.67 26.47 9.90
N MET A 455 -16.28 25.33 10.47
CA MET A 455 -16.76 24.85 11.76
C MET A 455 -16.56 25.88 12.89
N VAL A 456 -15.40 26.54 12.94
CA VAL A 456 -15.13 27.64 13.90
C VAL A 456 -16.09 28.80 13.68
N ARG A 457 -16.29 29.28 12.44
CA ARG A 457 -17.25 30.37 12.16
C ARG A 457 -18.70 29.99 12.46
N ASP A 458 -19.08 28.73 12.23
CA ASP A 458 -20.42 28.22 12.57
C ASP A 458 -20.62 28.13 14.09
N LEU A 459 -19.58 27.78 14.85
CA LEU A 459 -19.58 27.81 16.30
C LEU A 459 -19.58 29.26 16.84
N GLU A 460 -18.79 30.18 16.28
CA GLU A 460 -18.83 31.62 16.59
C GLU A 460 -20.18 32.26 16.28
N SER A 461 -20.86 31.81 15.23
CA SER A 461 -22.21 32.24 14.86
C SER A 461 -23.23 31.74 15.89
N ARG A 462 -23.16 30.45 16.26
CA ARG A 462 -23.99 29.87 17.33
C ARG A 462 -23.75 30.52 18.70
N LEU A 463 -22.51 30.84 19.03
CA LEU A 463 -22.15 31.52 20.29
C LEU A 463 -22.68 32.96 20.32
N ARG A 464 -22.59 33.71 19.21
CA ARG A 464 -23.22 35.04 19.10
C ARG A 464 -24.73 34.96 19.25
N SER A 465 -25.40 34.07 18.51
CA SER A 465 -26.86 33.88 18.65
C SER A 465 -27.27 33.45 20.05
N MET A 466 -26.50 32.58 20.73
CA MET A 466 -26.74 32.23 22.13
C MET A 466 -26.56 33.44 23.07
N THR A 467 -25.56 34.29 22.82
CA THR A 467 -25.29 35.50 23.59
C THR A 467 -26.41 36.53 23.40
N GLU A 468 -26.87 36.74 22.17
CA GLU A 468 -28.03 37.59 21.84
C GLU A 468 -29.31 37.08 22.52
N ILE A 469 -29.55 35.76 22.53
CA ILE A 469 -30.68 35.15 23.25
C ILE A 469 -30.55 35.34 24.77
N MET A 470 -29.35 35.25 25.33
CA MET A 470 -29.10 35.51 26.75
C MET A 470 -29.30 37.00 27.09
N GLU A 471 -28.85 37.91 26.24
CA GLU A 471 -29.00 39.35 26.43
C GLU A 471 -30.48 39.76 26.32
N MET A 472 -31.21 39.26 25.32
CA MET A 472 -32.66 39.45 25.19
C MET A 472 -33.40 38.91 26.41
N LYS A 473 -33.07 37.71 26.89
CA LYS A 473 -33.65 37.16 28.13
C LYS A 473 -33.29 37.98 29.36
N SER A 474 -32.09 38.55 29.45
CA SER A 474 -31.73 39.44 30.56
C SER A 474 -32.55 40.73 30.54
N LYS A 475 -32.81 41.31 29.35
CA LYS A 475 -33.68 42.49 29.19
C LYS A 475 -35.16 42.16 29.48
N GLU A 476 -35.64 40.99 29.08
CA GLU A 476 -36.97 40.49 29.46
C GLU A 476 -37.09 40.27 30.97
N GLN A 477 -36.05 39.72 31.61
CA GLN A 477 -35.96 39.55 33.07
C GLN A 477 -35.94 40.91 33.78
N GLU A 478 -35.13 41.87 33.33
CA GLU A 478 -35.11 43.23 33.89
C GLU A 478 -36.48 43.93 33.76
N VAL A 479 -37.16 43.78 32.62
CA VAL A 479 -38.51 44.32 32.39
C VAL A 479 -39.57 43.64 33.25
N THR A 480 -39.46 42.34 33.51
CA THR A 480 -40.37 41.65 34.44
C THR A 480 -40.08 42.01 35.90
N ASP A 481 -38.81 42.15 36.28
CA ASP A 481 -38.40 42.61 37.61
C ASP A 481 -38.77 44.09 37.86
N LEU A 482 -38.79 44.94 36.83
CA LEU A 482 -39.30 46.31 36.90
C LEU A 482 -40.83 46.31 37.13
N LYS A 483 -41.58 45.52 36.35
CA LYS A 483 -43.03 45.35 36.54
C LYS A 483 -43.38 44.76 37.91
N LEU A 484 -42.58 43.84 38.43
CA LEU A 484 -42.72 43.33 39.80
C LEU A 484 -42.44 44.43 40.84
N ARG A 485 -41.42 45.27 40.66
CA ARG A 485 -41.17 46.44 41.52
C ARG A 485 -42.22 47.54 41.41
N GLU A 486 -42.99 47.60 40.31
CA GLU A 486 -44.15 48.49 40.15
C GLU A 486 -45.41 47.90 40.81
N ALA A 487 -45.63 46.59 40.67
CA ALA A 487 -46.70 45.88 41.37
C ALA A 487 -46.49 45.90 42.90
N LEU A 488 -45.25 45.73 43.37
CA LEU A 488 -44.91 45.86 44.80
C LEU A 488 -45.14 47.28 45.30
N ARG A 489 -44.66 48.32 44.60
CA ARG A 489 -44.91 49.73 45.00
C ARG A 489 -46.40 50.08 45.02
N SER A 490 -47.18 49.64 44.04
CA SER A 490 -48.64 49.88 44.06
C SER A 490 -49.36 49.08 45.16
N LEU A 491 -48.83 47.93 45.57
CA LEU A 491 -49.29 47.19 46.75
C LEU A 491 -48.90 47.88 48.07
N GLU A 492 -47.69 48.44 48.17
CA GLU A 492 -47.24 49.29 49.28
C GLU A 492 -48.10 50.56 49.39
N GLU A 493 -48.43 51.20 48.28
CA GLU A 493 -49.34 52.35 48.27
C GLU A 493 -50.79 51.97 48.64
N THR A 494 -51.31 50.83 48.18
CA THR A 494 -52.68 50.40 48.55
C THR A 494 -52.77 49.97 50.00
N THR A 495 -51.76 49.29 50.55
CA THR A 495 -51.69 48.98 51.99
C THR A 495 -51.47 50.23 52.85
N ALA A 496 -50.72 51.23 52.37
CA ALA A 496 -50.63 52.54 53.03
C ALA A 496 -51.97 53.30 53.01
N ARG A 497 -52.70 53.27 51.88
CA ARG A 497 -54.09 53.81 51.77
C ARG A 497 -55.04 53.06 52.71
N GLU A 498 -54.95 51.74 52.79
CA GLU A 498 -55.74 50.91 53.70
C GLU A 498 -55.42 51.23 55.18
N MET A 499 -54.15 51.46 55.53
CA MET A 499 -53.74 51.85 56.88
C MET A 499 -54.24 53.26 57.24
N MET A 500 -54.19 54.21 56.30
CA MET A 500 -54.80 55.54 56.44
C MET A 500 -56.31 55.46 56.67
N LEU A 501 -57.02 54.62 55.89
CA LEU A 501 -58.45 54.40 56.05
C LEU A 501 -58.78 53.72 57.39
N LYS A 502 -58.02 52.70 57.82
CA LYS A 502 -58.15 52.10 59.15
C LYS A 502 -57.94 53.11 60.27
N GLN A 503 -56.96 54.00 60.14
CA GLN A 503 -56.74 55.07 61.12
C GLN A 503 -57.87 56.12 61.10
N GLN A 504 -58.45 56.42 59.94
CA GLN A 504 -59.64 57.27 59.83
C GLN A 504 -60.86 56.64 60.50
N VAL A 505 -61.11 55.35 60.28
CA VAL A 505 -62.18 54.58 60.95
C VAL A 505 -61.95 54.56 62.46
N LEU A 506 -60.73 54.32 62.95
CA LEU A 506 -60.43 54.38 64.39
C LEU A 506 -60.72 55.76 65.00
N ARG A 507 -60.37 56.87 64.33
CA ARG A 507 -60.77 58.21 64.79
C ARG A 507 -62.29 58.43 64.78
N GLN A 508 -63.01 57.83 63.83
CA GLN A 508 -64.47 57.89 63.78
C GLN A 508 -65.10 57.06 64.92
N ASP A 509 -64.56 55.89 65.24
CA ASP A 509 -64.97 55.09 66.41
C ASP A 509 -64.67 55.81 67.73
N GLU A 510 -63.54 56.51 67.83
CA GLU A 510 -63.21 57.36 68.98
C GLU A 510 -64.19 58.54 69.13
N GLN A 511 -64.52 59.22 68.03
CA GLN A 511 -65.55 60.26 68.02
C GLN A 511 -66.94 59.72 68.37
N LEU A 512 -67.30 58.52 67.87
CA LEU A 512 -68.57 57.87 68.20
C LEU A 512 -68.65 57.47 69.67
N LYS A 513 -67.53 57.03 70.30
CA LYS A 513 -67.47 56.79 71.74
C LYS A 513 -67.68 58.07 72.55
N ILE A 514 -67.00 59.16 72.20
CA ILE A 514 -67.17 60.45 72.88
C ILE A 514 -68.63 60.90 72.79
N VAL A 515 -69.27 60.82 71.61
CA VAL A 515 -70.69 61.16 71.44
C VAL A 515 -71.62 60.19 72.19
N GLN A 516 -71.26 58.91 72.31
CA GLN A 516 -72.01 57.95 73.15
C GLN A 516 -71.91 58.31 74.63
N GLU A 517 -70.70 58.57 75.15
CA GLU A 517 -70.44 58.98 76.53
C GLU A 517 -71.15 60.31 76.87
N GLU A 518 -71.09 61.31 75.99
CA GLU A 518 -71.87 62.55 76.09
C GLU A 518 -73.38 62.27 76.14
N SER A 519 -73.89 61.34 75.32
CA SER A 519 -75.30 60.94 75.35
C SER A 519 -75.69 60.25 76.66
N GLU A 520 -74.78 59.54 77.32
CA GLU A 520 -75.03 58.90 78.62
C GLU A 520 -74.99 59.90 79.77
N VAL A 521 -74.05 60.85 79.75
CA VAL A 521 -74.03 61.98 80.69
C VAL A 521 -75.30 62.84 80.55
N LEU A 522 -75.79 63.07 79.33
CA LEU A 522 -77.08 63.76 79.11
C LEU A 522 -78.27 62.95 79.63
N LYS A 523 -78.31 61.62 79.44
CA LYS A 523 -79.34 60.76 80.03
C LYS A 523 -79.30 60.79 81.56
N GLN A 524 -78.11 60.80 82.17
CA GLN A 524 -77.93 60.89 83.62
C GLN A 524 -78.48 62.22 84.15
N LYS A 525 -78.11 63.36 83.55
CA LYS A 525 -78.66 64.68 83.91
C LYS A 525 -80.19 64.73 83.81
N VAL A 526 -80.77 64.19 82.75
CA VAL A 526 -82.23 64.12 82.60
C VAL A 526 -82.86 63.21 83.66
N GLN A 527 -82.19 62.13 84.10
CA GLN A 527 -82.65 61.31 85.23
C GLN A 527 -82.54 62.05 86.58
N GLU A 528 -81.49 62.85 86.79
CA GLU A 528 -81.32 63.71 87.97
C GLU A 528 -82.40 64.80 88.03
N GLU A 529 -82.68 65.47 86.91
CA GLU A 529 -83.79 66.43 86.78
C GLU A 529 -85.14 65.76 87.07
N ILE A 530 -85.41 64.59 86.49
CA ILE A 530 -86.63 63.80 86.77
C ILE A 530 -86.70 63.39 88.25
N ALA A 531 -85.58 63.10 88.91
CA ALA A 531 -85.54 62.83 90.34
C ALA A 531 -85.84 64.10 91.17
N GLY A 532 -85.31 65.25 90.75
CA GLY A 532 -85.62 66.57 91.32
C GLY A 532 -87.12 66.91 91.22
N TYR A 533 -87.71 66.79 90.03
CA TYR A 533 -89.16 66.98 89.82
C TYR A 533 -89.98 65.97 90.66
N LYS A 534 -89.54 64.72 90.81
CA LYS A 534 -90.21 63.74 91.68
C LYS A 534 -90.13 64.11 93.16
N GLU A 535 -89.04 64.69 93.65
CA GLU A 535 -88.96 65.17 95.03
C GLU A 535 -89.76 66.47 95.23
N GLN A 536 -89.79 67.37 94.25
CA GLN A 536 -90.73 68.51 94.24
C GLN A 536 -92.18 68.04 94.33
N ILE A 537 -92.58 67.04 93.54
CA ILE A 537 -93.93 66.43 93.62
C ILE A 537 -94.20 65.84 95.01
N LYS A 538 -93.23 65.19 95.67
CA LYS A 538 -93.38 64.74 97.07
C LYS A 538 -93.52 65.89 98.06
N GLN A 539 -92.77 66.98 97.87
CA GLN A 539 -92.88 68.17 98.72
C GLN A 539 -94.24 68.85 98.52
N HIS A 540 -94.69 69.02 97.28
CA HIS A 540 -96.04 69.52 96.97
C HIS A 540 -97.12 68.61 97.55
N ALA A 541 -97.00 67.28 97.46
CA ALA A 541 -97.95 66.35 98.09
C ALA A 541 -97.99 66.49 99.62
N ARG A 542 -96.84 66.66 100.29
CA ARG A 542 -96.78 66.95 101.74
C ARG A 542 -97.43 68.30 102.08
N THR A 543 -97.21 69.32 101.25
CA THR A 543 -97.84 70.65 101.43
C THR A 543 -99.34 70.60 101.18
N ILE A 544 -99.80 69.82 100.20
CA ILE A 544 -101.23 69.61 99.92
C ILE A 544 -101.91 68.93 101.11
N VAL A 545 -101.35 67.83 101.64
CA VAL A 545 -101.91 67.17 102.84
C VAL A 545 -101.95 68.13 104.04
N ALA A 546 -100.90 68.91 104.28
CA ALA A 546 -100.90 69.91 105.35
C ALA A 546 -101.94 71.03 105.14
N LEU A 547 -102.25 71.38 103.87
CA LEU A 547 -103.32 72.31 103.54
C LEU A 547 -104.71 71.67 103.68
N GLU A 548 -104.88 70.40 103.32
CA GLU A 548 -106.11 69.61 103.50
C GLU A 548 -106.44 69.43 104.99
N ASP A 549 -105.45 69.11 105.82
CA ASP A 549 -105.58 69.08 107.29
C ASP A 549 -106.01 70.46 107.83
N SER A 550 -105.36 71.55 107.38
CA SER A 550 -105.73 72.92 107.79
C SER A 550 -107.13 73.35 107.32
N LEU A 551 -107.61 72.80 106.20
CA LEU A 551 -108.95 73.04 105.68
C LEU A 551 -110.01 72.30 106.53
N LEU A 552 -109.71 71.08 106.99
CA LEU A 552 -110.57 70.34 107.91
C LEU A 552 -110.63 71.00 109.30
N GLU A 553 -109.52 71.58 109.78
CA GLU A 553 -109.52 72.43 110.98
C GLU A 553 -110.36 73.70 110.77
N ALA A 554 -110.26 74.35 109.61
CA ALA A 554 -111.06 75.52 109.27
C ALA A 554 -112.57 75.21 109.16
N GLU A 555 -112.98 74.08 108.58
CA GLU A 555 -114.39 73.65 108.56
C GLU A 555 -114.96 73.38 109.96
N GLN A 556 -114.14 72.87 110.88
CA GLN A 556 -114.55 72.66 112.28
C GLN A 556 -114.68 73.99 113.02
N GLN A 557 -113.78 74.95 112.78
CA GLN A 557 -113.89 76.32 113.30
C GLN A 557 -115.12 77.04 112.71
N GLN A 558 -115.42 76.88 111.42
CA GLN A 558 -116.60 77.46 110.79
C GLN A 558 -117.91 76.96 111.45
N LYS A 559 -118.02 75.67 111.77
CA LYS A 559 -119.19 75.10 112.50
C LYS A 559 -119.31 75.54 113.97
N MET A 560 -118.27 76.15 114.53
CA MET A 560 -118.33 76.85 115.82
C MET A 560 -118.82 78.29 115.60
N LEU A 561 -118.20 79.01 114.67
CA LEU A 561 -118.52 80.39 114.32
C LEU A 561 -119.95 80.56 113.77
N GLU A 562 -120.50 79.56 113.07
CA GLU A 562 -121.91 79.57 112.62
C GLU A 562 -122.91 79.57 113.79
N LYS A 563 -122.54 78.96 114.93
CA LYS A 563 -123.38 78.97 116.16
C LYS A 563 -123.26 80.30 116.91
N GLU A 564 -122.07 80.89 116.92
CA GLU A 564 -121.84 82.20 117.52
C GLU A 564 -122.51 83.32 116.70
N ASN A 565 -122.51 83.25 115.36
CA ASN A 565 -123.17 84.21 114.48
C ASN A 565 -124.70 84.31 114.69
N ILE A 566 -125.38 83.20 115.00
CA ILE A 566 -126.82 83.24 115.37
C ILE A 566 -127.06 84.07 116.64
N THR A 567 -126.05 84.23 117.50
CA THR A 567 -126.11 85.01 118.75
C THR A 567 -125.62 86.46 118.57
N LEU A 568 -125.08 86.82 117.41
CA LEU A 568 -124.54 88.15 117.09
C LEU A 568 -125.35 88.92 116.04
N LEU A 569 -126.39 88.29 115.47
CA LEU A 569 -127.26 88.84 114.43
C LEU A 569 -128.19 90.00 114.86
N GLU A 570 -128.06 90.53 116.09
CA GLU A 570 -128.83 91.68 116.58
C GLU A 570 -128.05 93.02 116.58
N LYS A 571 -126.76 93.07 116.20
CA LYS A 571 -125.96 94.32 116.34
C LYS A 571 -124.99 94.62 115.18
N ILE A 572 -125.47 95.46 114.25
CA ILE A 572 -124.71 96.34 113.33
C ILE A 572 -124.02 95.58 112.16
N GLU A 573 -124.18 95.86 110.85
CA GLU A 573 -124.75 96.98 110.05
C GLU A 573 -123.85 98.19 109.72
N GLY A 574 -122.90 98.05 108.76
CA GLY A 574 -122.51 99.15 107.84
C GLY A 574 -121.01 99.50 107.61
N LEU A 575 -120.67 99.70 106.32
CA LEU A 575 -119.63 100.59 105.71
C LEU A 575 -118.09 100.28 105.73
N GLU A 576 -117.53 100.23 104.51
CA GLU A 576 -116.35 100.93 103.90
C GLU A 576 -114.85 100.83 104.38
N SER A 577 -113.97 100.58 103.38
CA SER A 577 -112.64 101.18 103.06
C SER A 577 -111.39 101.11 103.97
N ASP A 578 -110.21 100.73 103.44
CA ASP A 578 -109.15 101.64 102.88
C ASP A 578 -107.90 100.88 102.28
N ALA A 579 -106.79 101.56 101.88
CA ALA A 579 -105.75 101.04 100.92
C ALA A 579 -104.22 101.15 101.31
N CYS A 580 -103.30 100.97 100.33
CA CYS A 580 -101.78 101.09 100.31
C CYS A 580 -100.91 99.85 100.71
N ARG A 581 -99.65 99.58 100.23
CA ARG A 581 -98.70 100.23 99.24
C ARG A 581 -97.46 99.36 98.78
N VAL A 582 -97.24 99.25 97.45
CA VAL A 582 -96.01 99.34 96.55
C VAL A 582 -94.58 98.84 96.92
N THR A 583 -93.90 98.11 95.98
CA THR A 583 -92.53 98.34 95.35
C THR A 583 -92.24 97.29 94.24
N SER A 584 -92.14 97.58 92.91
CA SER A 584 -91.03 98.13 92.04
C SER A 584 -89.91 97.14 91.64
N GLY A 585 -89.37 97.01 90.41
CA GLY A 585 -89.50 97.64 89.05
C GLY A 585 -88.91 96.65 87.99
N ALA A 586 -88.22 96.92 86.85
CA ALA A 586 -87.96 98.00 85.84
C ALA A 586 -86.81 97.46 84.91
N SER A 587 -86.44 97.83 83.66
CA SER A 587 -86.89 98.62 82.47
C SER A 587 -85.94 98.21 81.27
N GLN A 588 -86.15 98.32 79.94
CA GLN A 588 -86.88 99.25 79.01
C GLN A 588 -86.02 100.48 78.57
N GLU A 589 -85.72 100.82 77.29
CA GLU A 589 -86.03 100.25 75.94
C GLU A 589 -85.08 100.75 74.78
N ALA A 590 -85.19 100.15 73.57
CA ALA A 590 -84.99 100.62 72.16
C ALA A 590 -83.91 101.67 71.69
N SER A 591 -83.44 101.53 70.42
CA SER A 591 -83.46 102.60 69.35
C SER A 591 -82.69 102.23 68.04
N CYS A 592 -82.26 103.20 67.22
CA CYS A 592 -82.26 103.13 65.74
C CYS A 592 -80.88 103.06 65.02
N THR A 593 -80.90 103.15 63.67
CA THR A 593 -79.82 102.89 62.70
C THR A 593 -78.76 103.99 62.51
N GLU A 594 -77.47 103.62 62.37
CA GLU A 594 -76.50 104.18 61.39
C GLU A 594 -75.12 103.48 61.45
N GLU A 595 -74.78 102.56 60.50
CA GLU A 595 -73.35 102.19 60.22
C GLU A 595 -73.09 101.41 58.91
N SER A 596 -74.03 101.43 57.94
CA SER A 596 -74.09 100.48 56.81
C SER A 596 -72.99 100.59 55.73
N HIS A 597 -71.88 101.31 55.97
CA HIS A 597 -70.85 101.62 54.98
C HIS A 597 -69.47 101.00 55.23
N ARG A 598 -69.25 100.28 56.34
CA ARG A 598 -67.94 99.68 56.65
C ARG A 598 -67.74 98.28 56.05
N CYS A 599 -68.69 97.36 56.24
CA CYS A 599 -68.56 95.97 55.78
C CYS A 599 -68.36 95.83 54.26
N VAL A 600 -69.03 96.67 53.45
CA VAL A 600 -69.01 96.56 51.97
C VAL A 600 -67.61 96.83 51.40
N LEU A 601 -66.79 97.68 52.04
CA LEU A 601 -65.40 97.91 51.62
C LEU A 601 -64.49 96.75 51.99
N GLU A 602 -64.76 96.08 53.11
CA GLU A 602 -63.98 94.93 53.60
C GLU A 602 -64.29 93.66 52.78
N GLU A 603 -65.57 93.46 52.42
CA GLU A 603 -65.99 92.43 51.46
C GLU A 603 -65.44 92.67 50.05
N LEU A 604 -65.39 93.93 49.58
CA LEU A 604 -64.79 94.27 48.29
C LEU A 604 -63.28 94.02 48.27
N ALA A 605 -62.57 94.35 49.34
CA ALA A 605 -61.14 94.05 49.49
C ALA A 605 -60.89 92.53 49.56
N ALA A 606 -61.73 91.78 50.28
CA ALA A 606 -61.69 90.33 50.30
C ALA A 606 -61.90 89.74 48.88
N ALA A 607 -62.93 90.19 48.16
CA ALA A 607 -63.21 89.77 46.79
C ALA A 607 -62.06 90.09 45.81
N GLN A 608 -61.42 91.26 45.93
CA GLN A 608 -60.23 91.61 45.13
C GLN A 608 -59.03 90.72 45.47
N SER A 609 -58.79 90.41 46.75
CA SER A 609 -57.72 89.49 47.16
C SER A 609 -57.95 88.06 46.64
N VAL A 610 -59.21 87.61 46.60
CA VAL A 610 -59.60 86.32 46.02
C VAL A 610 -59.43 86.33 44.51
N LEU A 611 -59.80 87.42 43.81
CA LEU A 611 -59.55 87.56 42.37
C LEU A 611 -58.07 87.49 42.03
N LEU A 612 -57.21 88.25 42.72
CA LEU A 612 -55.75 88.18 42.54
C LEU A 612 -55.19 86.78 42.84
N ALA A 613 -55.73 86.08 43.84
CA ALA A 613 -55.36 84.69 44.12
C ALA A 613 -55.81 83.71 43.02
N LYS A 614 -56.97 83.95 42.39
CA LYS A 614 -57.47 83.19 41.22
C LYS A 614 -56.65 83.50 39.96
N GLU A 615 -56.29 84.75 39.71
CA GLU A 615 -55.40 85.14 38.60
C GLU A 615 -54.00 84.53 38.77
N ALA A 616 -53.44 84.55 39.98
CA ALA A 616 -52.18 83.87 40.30
C ALA A 616 -52.26 82.34 40.14
N ALA A 617 -53.44 81.74 40.39
CA ALA A 617 -53.68 80.32 40.11
C ALA A 617 -53.81 80.03 38.61
N ILE A 618 -54.51 80.88 37.86
CA ILE A 618 -54.62 80.81 36.39
C ILE A 618 -53.23 80.95 35.75
N ALA A 619 -52.40 81.90 36.22
CA ALA A 619 -51.03 82.09 35.74
C ALA A 619 -50.10 80.90 36.03
N ARG A 620 -50.27 80.21 37.16
CA ARG A 620 -49.58 78.94 37.42
C ARG A 620 -50.07 77.82 36.50
N LEU A 621 -51.39 77.69 36.34
CA LEU A 621 -51.98 76.65 35.48
C LEU A 621 -51.66 76.87 33.99
N THR A 622 -51.61 78.10 33.48
CA THR A 622 -51.19 78.37 32.09
C THR A 622 -49.68 78.16 31.91
N LYS A 623 -48.86 78.43 32.93
CA LYS A 623 -47.44 78.06 32.93
C LYS A 623 -47.27 76.54 32.88
N GLU A 624 -47.92 75.80 33.77
CA GLU A 624 -47.91 74.32 33.80
C GLU A 624 -48.47 73.71 32.51
N LEU A 625 -49.51 74.31 31.91
CA LEU A 625 -50.01 73.95 30.60
C LEU A 625 -48.97 74.19 29.51
N SER A 626 -48.27 75.33 29.51
CA SER A 626 -47.21 75.61 28.54
C SER A 626 -45.99 74.70 28.70
N GLU A 627 -45.61 74.34 29.93
CA GLU A 627 -44.50 73.41 30.20
C GLU A 627 -44.86 71.97 29.82
N THR A 628 -46.10 71.54 30.06
CA THR A 628 -46.57 70.22 29.61
C THR A 628 -46.78 70.16 28.10
N GLN A 629 -47.25 71.25 27.47
CA GLN A 629 -47.36 71.37 26.01
C GLN A 629 -45.99 71.41 25.33
N ALA A 630 -44.99 72.06 25.93
CA ALA A 630 -43.60 71.98 25.50
C ALA A 630 -43.07 70.53 25.60
N ARG A 631 -43.16 69.88 26.77
CA ARG A 631 -42.72 68.48 26.95
C ARG A 631 -43.44 67.50 26.00
N MET A 632 -44.72 67.72 25.68
CA MET A 632 -45.42 66.93 24.66
C MET A 632 -44.98 67.24 23.23
N SER A 633 -44.54 68.48 22.95
CA SER A 633 -43.92 68.84 21.67
C SER A 633 -42.53 68.22 21.52
N ASP A 634 -41.73 68.23 22.58
CA ASP A 634 -40.40 67.62 22.62
C ASP A 634 -40.49 66.09 22.48
N MET A 635 -41.38 65.43 23.23
CA MET A 635 -41.65 63.99 23.04
C MET A 635 -42.24 63.66 21.67
N ARG A 636 -43.05 64.56 21.07
CA ARG A 636 -43.50 64.41 19.67
C ARG A 636 -42.34 64.53 18.69
N GLY A 637 -41.41 65.44 18.93
CA GLY A 637 -40.14 65.57 18.21
C GLY A 637 -39.33 64.30 18.30
N GLU A 638 -38.94 63.88 19.51
CA GLU A 638 -38.18 62.66 19.76
C GLU A 638 -38.84 61.40 19.18
N LEU A 639 -40.16 61.24 19.32
CA LEU A 639 -40.86 60.09 18.72
C LEU A 639 -40.81 60.14 17.19
N SER A 640 -40.94 61.33 16.59
CA SER A 640 -40.79 61.48 15.14
C SER A 640 -39.35 61.25 14.67
N GLU A 641 -38.33 61.62 15.46
CA GLU A 641 -36.93 61.38 15.13
C GLU A 641 -36.52 59.91 15.34
N LYS A 642 -37.02 59.25 16.38
CA LYS A 642 -36.83 57.80 16.60
C LYS A 642 -37.51 57.00 15.48
N GLN A 643 -38.76 57.32 15.14
CA GLN A 643 -39.46 56.70 14.00
C GLN A 643 -38.76 57.01 12.67
N LYS A 644 -38.25 58.22 12.46
CA LYS A 644 -37.46 58.58 11.28
C LYS A 644 -36.16 57.79 11.21
N ALA A 645 -35.42 57.65 12.31
CA ALA A 645 -34.18 56.87 12.36
C ALA A 645 -34.43 55.37 12.14
N GLU A 646 -35.52 54.82 12.70
CA GLU A 646 -35.96 53.44 12.44
C GLU A 646 -36.38 53.24 10.97
N LEU A 647 -37.06 54.22 10.36
CA LEU A 647 -37.41 54.21 8.94
C LEU A 647 -36.19 54.38 8.03
N GLU A 648 -35.20 55.21 8.40
CA GLU A 648 -33.94 55.38 7.66
C GLU A 648 -33.08 54.11 7.77
N TRP A 649 -32.98 53.49 8.94
CA TRP A 649 -32.33 52.19 9.13
C TRP A 649 -33.03 51.08 8.34
N SER A 650 -34.37 51.02 8.40
CA SER A 650 -35.17 50.08 7.60
C SER A 650 -35.01 50.32 6.10
N LEU A 651 -34.93 51.58 5.65
CA LEU A 651 -34.70 51.93 4.26
C LEU A 651 -33.28 51.54 3.79
N VAL A 652 -32.28 51.66 4.66
CA VAL A 652 -30.93 51.14 4.39
C VAL A 652 -30.93 49.62 4.32
N GLN A 653 -31.60 48.93 5.26
CA GLN A 653 -31.72 47.48 5.30
C GLN A 653 -32.43 46.92 4.05
N VAL A 654 -33.56 47.51 3.68
CA VAL A 654 -34.30 47.19 2.45
C VAL A 654 -33.45 47.45 1.22
N LYS A 655 -32.68 48.55 1.16
CA LYS A 655 -31.73 48.81 0.06
C LYS A 655 -30.56 47.83 0.02
N SER A 656 -30.09 47.25 1.13
CA SER A 656 -29.14 46.12 1.08
C SER A 656 -29.82 44.87 0.53
N GLN A 657 -30.99 44.50 1.06
CA GLN A 657 -31.75 43.33 0.61
C GLN A 657 -32.15 43.43 -0.87
N GLU A 658 -32.47 44.63 -1.38
CA GLU A 658 -32.74 44.88 -2.80
C GLU A 658 -31.51 44.64 -3.67
N ARG A 659 -30.32 45.08 -3.24
CA ARG A 659 -29.06 44.78 -3.95
C ARG A 659 -28.77 43.28 -3.94
N ASP A 660 -28.92 42.62 -2.79
CA ASP A 660 -28.70 41.18 -2.65
C ASP A 660 -29.67 40.40 -3.57
N LEU A 661 -30.96 40.74 -3.53
CA LEU A 661 -31.98 40.18 -4.42
C LEU A 661 -31.71 40.46 -5.90
N ASN A 662 -31.14 41.61 -6.25
CA ASN A 662 -30.73 41.91 -7.63
C ASN A 662 -29.53 41.05 -8.05
N THR A 663 -28.48 40.88 -7.22
CA THR A 663 -27.37 39.96 -7.57
C THR A 663 -27.82 38.50 -7.64
N LEU A 664 -28.82 38.09 -6.83
CA LEU A 664 -29.43 36.77 -6.91
C LEU A 664 -30.29 36.61 -8.17
N ARG A 665 -31.01 37.66 -8.58
CA ARG A 665 -31.79 37.72 -9.83
C ARG A 665 -30.86 37.70 -11.06
N GLU A 666 -29.72 38.37 -11.01
CA GLU A 666 -28.68 38.33 -12.04
C GLU A 666 -28.11 36.91 -12.18
N LYS A 667 -27.68 36.28 -11.07
CA LYS A 667 -27.21 34.89 -11.04
C LYS A 667 -28.29 33.89 -11.50
N LEU A 668 -29.55 34.12 -11.16
CA LEU A 668 -30.68 33.34 -11.69
C LEU A 668 -30.85 33.55 -13.20
N SER A 669 -30.60 34.75 -13.74
CA SER A 669 -30.59 35.01 -15.18
C SER A 669 -29.41 34.33 -15.89
N GLU A 670 -28.24 34.27 -15.25
CA GLU A 670 -27.05 33.57 -15.76
C GLU A 670 -27.26 32.06 -15.76
N MET A 671 -27.77 31.48 -14.67
CA MET A 671 -28.17 30.08 -14.61
C MET A 671 -29.28 29.77 -15.62
N SER A 672 -30.26 30.67 -15.82
CA SER A 672 -31.31 30.50 -16.82
C SER A 672 -30.76 30.56 -18.26
N LYS A 673 -29.81 31.44 -18.56
CA LYS A 673 -29.08 31.46 -19.85
C LYS A 673 -28.28 30.17 -20.06
N LEU A 674 -27.57 29.70 -19.04
CA LEU A 674 -26.82 28.43 -19.09
C LEU A 674 -27.74 27.23 -19.29
N VAL A 675 -28.87 27.16 -18.59
CA VAL A 675 -29.89 26.11 -18.81
C VAL A 675 -30.46 26.19 -20.22
N ALA A 676 -30.81 27.39 -20.72
CA ALA A 676 -31.28 27.55 -22.09
C ALA A 676 -30.24 27.15 -23.15
N GLN A 677 -28.95 27.43 -22.90
CA GLN A 677 -27.84 26.97 -23.74
C GLN A 677 -27.70 25.44 -23.69
N LYS A 678 -27.77 24.82 -22.51
CA LYS A 678 -27.71 23.35 -22.39
C LYS A 678 -28.93 22.67 -22.98
N ASP A 679 -30.11 23.25 -22.89
CA ASP A 679 -31.31 22.79 -23.60
C ASP A 679 -31.17 22.91 -25.12
N GLN A 680 -30.47 23.93 -25.63
CA GLN A 680 -30.16 24.07 -27.06
C GLN A 680 -29.11 23.04 -27.51
N GLU A 681 -28.02 22.85 -26.76
CA GLU A 681 -27.02 21.82 -27.00
C GLU A 681 -27.65 20.41 -26.97
N LEU A 682 -28.51 20.11 -25.99
CA LEU A 682 -29.22 18.83 -25.91
C LEU A 682 -30.21 18.64 -27.07
N LYS A 683 -30.88 19.70 -27.54
CA LYS A 683 -31.76 19.63 -28.73
C LYS A 683 -30.96 19.44 -30.02
N ALA A 684 -29.78 20.05 -30.13
CA ALA A 684 -28.84 19.84 -31.24
C ALA A 684 -28.31 18.40 -31.24
N ALA A 685 -27.73 17.93 -30.14
CA ALA A 685 -27.25 16.55 -29.99
C ALA A 685 -28.37 15.51 -30.21
N ALA A 686 -29.60 15.78 -29.76
CA ALA A 686 -30.75 14.92 -30.02
C ALA A 686 -31.23 14.97 -31.49
N ALA A 687 -30.93 16.04 -32.23
CA ALA A 687 -31.18 16.14 -33.67
C ALA A 687 -30.08 15.44 -34.48
N GLU A 688 -28.81 15.62 -34.11
CA GLU A 688 -27.66 14.88 -34.65
C GLU A 688 -27.80 13.37 -34.42
N LEU A 689 -28.26 12.95 -33.24
CA LEU A 689 -28.56 11.54 -32.96
C LEU A 689 -29.71 11.01 -33.81
N ARG A 690 -30.75 11.83 -34.08
CA ARG A 690 -31.84 11.44 -34.99
C ARG A 690 -31.35 11.34 -36.44
N GLN A 691 -30.55 12.30 -36.90
CA GLN A 691 -29.92 12.26 -38.22
C GLN A 691 -29.03 11.02 -38.35
N ALA A 692 -28.12 10.75 -37.41
CA ALA A 692 -27.26 9.57 -37.44
C ALA A 692 -28.05 8.25 -37.37
N GLN A 693 -29.18 8.21 -36.66
CA GLN A 693 -30.10 7.07 -36.68
C GLN A 693 -30.83 6.92 -38.02
N GLU A 694 -31.18 8.01 -38.69
CA GLU A 694 -31.79 8.02 -40.03
C GLU A 694 -30.77 7.64 -41.11
N ASP A 695 -29.53 8.12 -41.02
CA ASP A 695 -28.40 7.72 -41.86
C ASP A 695 -28.08 6.23 -41.68
N CYS A 696 -28.08 5.72 -40.44
CA CYS A 696 -27.94 4.29 -40.16
C CYS A 696 -29.12 3.46 -40.71
N LYS A 697 -30.36 3.96 -40.66
CA LYS A 697 -31.52 3.31 -41.30
C LYS A 697 -31.41 3.35 -42.82
N ALA A 698 -30.91 4.44 -43.41
CA ALA A 698 -30.69 4.57 -44.84
C ALA A 698 -29.57 3.64 -45.33
N LEU A 699 -28.47 3.52 -44.59
CA LEU A 699 -27.41 2.53 -44.85
C LEU A 699 -27.93 1.09 -44.71
N GLN A 700 -28.77 0.80 -43.70
CA GLN A 700 -29.44 -0.50 -43.61
C GLN A 700 -30.40 -0.75 -44.78
N ALA A 701 -31.18 0.24 -45.22
CA ALA A 701 -32.06 0.12 -46.39
C ALA A 701 -31.25 -0.14 -47.67
N ALA A 702 -30.21 0.64 -47.93
CA ALA A 702 -29.31 0.45 -49.08
C ALA A 702 -28.57 -0.92 -49.03
N SER A 703 -28.28 -1.44 -47.84
CA SER A 703 -27.73 -2.81 -47.68
C SER A 703 -28.77 -3.91 -47.95
N ARG A 704 -30.06 -3.61 -47.80
CA ARG A 704 -31.16 -4.54 -48.10
C ARG A 704 -31.58 -4.50 -49.57
N GLU A 705 -31.59 -3.32 -50.20
CA GLU A 705 -31.76 -3.21 -51.66
C GLU A 705 -30.63 -3.95 -52.40
N LYS A 706 -29.38 -3.78 -51.97
CA LYS A 706 -28.23 -4.56 -52.49
C LYS A 706 -28.25 -6.05 -52.12
N ALA A 707 -29.28 -6.52 -51.42
CA ALA A 707 -29.55 -7.93 -51.15
C ALA A 707 -30.87 -8.41 -51.80
N GLN A 708 -31.50 -7.62 -52.68
CA GLN A 708 -32.79 -7.92 -53.32
C GLN A 708 -32.82 -7.65 -54.84
N GLU A 709 -31.73 -7.98 -55.55
CA GLU A 709 -31.78 -8.26 -57.00
C GLU A 709 -31.61 -9.79 -57.23
N PRO A 710 -32.63 -10.50 -57.78
CA PRO A 710 -32.57 -11.94 -58.00
C PRO A 710 -32.65 -12.33 -59.50
N GLU A 711 -31.60 -12.94 -60.05
CA GLU A 711 -31.70 -13.72 -61.30
C GLU A 711 -31.24 -15.18 -61.13
N THR A 712 -32.23 -16.06 -61.18
CA THR A 712 -32.22 -17.48 -61.62
C THR A 712 -30.93 -18.30 -61.53
N LEU A 713 -31.02 -19.45 -60.83
CA LEU A 713 -31.19 -20.74 -61.54
C LEU A 713 -31.74 -21.88 -60.65
N LEU A 714 -33.00 -22.23 -60.95
CA LEU A 714 -33.66 -23.55 -60.93
C LEU A 714 -33.21 -24.71 -59.99
N GLN A 715 -34.24 -25.17 -59.22
CA GLN A 715 -34.71 -26.56 -59.05
C GLN A 715 -34.32 -27.43 -57.83
N ALA A 716 -35.35 -28.19 -57.40
CA ALA A 716 -35.35 -29.43 -56.61
C ALA A 716 -35.04 -29.35 -55.09
N ARG A 717 -35.77 -30.05 -54.19
CA ARG A 717 -37.13 -30.65 -54.25
C ARG A 717 -37.59 -31.08 -52.83
N VAL A 718 -38.90 -31.14 -52.61
CA VAL A 718 -39.62 -31.82 -51.51
C VAL A 718 -39.56 -31.17 -50.11
N THR A 719 -40.77 -31.03 -49.57
CA THR A 719 -41.22 -30.56 -48.25
C THR A 719 -41.24 -31.73 -47.22
N PRO A 720 -42.05 -31.71 -46.13
CA PRO A 720 -41.78 -31.02 -44.88
C PRO A 720 -41.79 -31.95 -43.65
N ALA A 721 -41.43 -31.43 -42.47
CA ALA A 721 -41.79 -32.00 -41.17
C ALA A 721 -42.08 -30.87 -40.16
N MET A 722 -42.83 -31.16 -39.08
CA MET A 722 -43.50 -30.12 -38.29
C MET A 722 -43.65 -30.54 -36.81
N VAL A 723 -43.78 -29.53 -35.93
CA VAL A 723 -44.36 -29.58 -34.56
C VAL A 723 -43.48 -30.09 -33.38
N GLU A 724 -43.73 -29.47 -32.22
CA GLU A 724 -43.38 -29.81 -30.82
C GLU A 724 -41.92 -29.74 -30.31
N VAL A 725 -41.61 -29.26 -29.08
CA VAL A 725 -42.27 -28.24 -28.21
C VAL A 725 -41.38 -27.87 -27.00
N ALA A 726 -41.67 -26.71 -26.37
CA ALA A 726 -41.24 -26.25 -25.03
C ALA A 726 -39.76 -25.89 -24.77
N SER A 727 -39.60 -24.85 -23.93
CA SER A 727 -38.45 -24.51 -23.06
C SER A 727 -37.04 -24.41 -23.71
N GLU A 728 -36.28 -23.34 -23.51
CA GLU A 728 -36.02 -22.68 -22.21
C GLU A 728 -35.83 -21.15 -22.28
N THR A 729 -36.25 -20.50 -21.18
CA THR A 729 -35.85 -19.20 -20.59
C THR A 729 -35.51 -17.96 -21.45
N GLU A 730 -36.11 -16.83 -21.06
CA GLU A 730 -35.48 -15.51 -21.14
C GLU A 730 -34.11 -15.52 -20.42
N PRO A 731 -33.22 -14.58 -20.78
CA PRO A 731 -32.73 -13.73 -19.70
C PRO A 731 -32.87 -12.23 -20.01
N ALA A 732 -33.39 -11.51 -19.02
CA ALA A 732 -33.55 -10.06 -19.01
C ALA A 732 -32.27 -9.29 -19.35
N LEU A 733 -32.42 -8.17 -20.08
CA LEU A 733 -31.38 -7.14 -20.23
C LEU A 733 -31.75 -5.76 -19.66
N ASP A 734 -32.93 -5.63 -19.01
CA ASP A 734 -33.22 -4.53 -18.09
C ASP A 734 -32.47 -4.72 -16.76
N LEU A 735 -31.16 -4.42 -16.74
CA LEU A 735 -30.38 -4.15 -15.52
C LEU A 735 -28.96 -3.58 -15.76
N ALA A 736 -28.50 -3.46 -17.01
CA ALA A 736 -27.10 -3.09 -17.30
C ALA A 736 -26.71 -1.66 -16.90
N GLU A 737 -27.59 -0.66 -17.10
CA GLU A 737 -27.19 0.75 -17.02
C GLU A 737 -26.93 1.27 -15.59
N LEU A 738 -27.49 0.65 -14.54
CA LEU A 738 -27.18 1.03 -13.15
C LEU A 738 -25.78 0.56 -12.69
N GLY A 739 -25.07 -0.27 -13.46
CA GLY A 739 -23.71 -0.69 -13.16
C GLY A 739 -22.63 0.38 -13.48
N ALA A 740 -22.93 1.32 -14.37
CA ALA A 740 -21.94 2.16 -15.05
C ALA A 740 -21.12 3.10 -14.14
N LYS A 741 -21.60 3.41 -12.92
CA LYS A 741 -20.96 4.38 -12.01
C LYS A 741 -20.16 3.76 -10.85
N CYS A 742 -19.96 2.45 -10.82
CA CYS A 742 -19.21 1.77 -9.74
C CYS A 742 -18.22 0.67 -10.20
N ARG A 743 -17.87 0.59 -11.50
CA ARG A 743 -16.75 -0.24 -12.00
C ARG A 743 -15.77 0.49 -12.97
N GLY A 744 -16.02 1.78 -13.23
CA GLY A 744 -15.35 2.60 -14.26
C GLY A 744 -13.92 3.08 -13.96
N LEU A 745 -13.09 2.28 -13.29
CA LEU A 745 -11.64 2.51 -13.23
C LEU A 745 -10.90 1.30 -13.79
N ARG A 746 -11.01 0.12 -13.16
CA ARG A 746 -10.32 -1.08 -13.67
C ARG A 746 -10.86 -1.57 -15.02
N HIS A 747 -12.17 -1.44 -15.30
CA HIS A 747 -12.71 -1.83 -16.60
C HIS A 747 -12.42 -0.78 -17.68
N GLU A 748 -12.43 0.51 -17.31
CA GLU A 748 -12.00 1.59 -18.21
C GLU A 748 -10.51 1.45 -18.52
N GLU A 749 -9.65 1.16 -17.53
CA GLU A 749 -8.24 0.83 -17.72
C GLU A 749 -8.02 -0.42 -18.59
N THR A 750 -8.82 -1.48 -18.45
CA THR A 750 -8.69 -2.65 -19.34
C THR A 750 -9.10 -2.30 -20.76
N ILE A 751 -10.20 -1.56 -20.95
CA ILE A 751 -10.63 -1.06 -22.26
C ILE A 751 -9.61 -0.08 -22.83
N GLN A 752 -8.96 0.73 -21.99
CA GLN A 752 -7.92 1.69 -22.36
C GLN A 752 -6.64 0.97 -22.77
N ARG A 753 -6.16 -0.01 -22.00
CA ARG A 753 -5.03 -0.89 -22.38
C ARG A 753 -5.33 -1.73 -23.62
N GLN A 754 -6.60 -2.09 -23.86
CA GLN A 754 -7.04 -2.75 -25.09
C GLN A 754 -7.10 -1.78 -26.28
N LYS A 755 -7.52 -0.53 -26.09
CA LYS A 755 -7.44 0.55 -27.10
C LYS A 755 -5.99 0.87 -27.42
N GLU A 756 -5.14 1.01 -26.41
CA GLU A 756 -3.70 1.26 -26.52
C GLU A 756 -3.01 0.08 -27.21
N GLY A 757 -3.26 -1.16 -26.79
CA GLY A 757 -2.76 -2.35 -27.49
C GLY A 757 -3.28 -2.50 -28.92
N LEU A 758 -4.51 -2.05 -29.22
CA LEU A 758 -5.03 -1.96 -30.59
C LEU A 758 -4.42 -0.81 -31.39
N VAL A 759 -4.03 0.30 -30.74
CA VAL A 759 -3.27 1.40 -31.37
C VAL A 759 -1.85 0.94 -31.63
N GLU A 760 -1.14 0.35 -30.67
CA GLU A 760 0.17 -0.27 -30.86
C GLU A 760 0.13 -1.33 -31.95
N LEU A 761 -0.88 -2.22 -31.98
CA LEU A 761 -1.01 -3.21 -33.06
C LEU A 761 -1.29 -2.54 -34.40
N ARG A 762 -2.12 -1.49 -34.47
CA ARG A 762 -2.35 -0.72 -35.70
C ARG A 762 -1.11 0.06 -36.13
N GLU A 763 -0.31 0.58 -35.20
CA GLU A 763 0.94 1.28 -35.49
C GLU A 763 2.06 0.31 -35.87
N ARG A 764 2.11 -0.87 -35.26
CA ARG A 764 3.04 -1.95 -35.59
C ARG A 764 2.69 -2.60 -36.93
N ILE A 765 1.39 -2.75 -37.24
CA ILE A 765 0.91 -3.07 -38.58
C ILE A 765 1.27 -1.95 -39.54
N LYS A 766 1.00 -0.67 -39.24
CA LYS A 766 1.36 0.48 -40.09
C LYS A 766 2.87 0.68 -40.25
N LEU A 767 3.68 0.21 -39.30
CA LEU A 767 5.14 0.14 -39.39
C LEU A 767 5.59 -1.06 -40.22
N LEU A 768 4.93 -2.21 -40.11
CA LEU A 768 5.17 -3.37 -40.98
C LEU A 768 4.67 -3.15 -42.41
N GLU A 769 3.61 -2.38 -42.61
CA GLU A 769 3.11 -1.88 -43.90
C GLU A 769 4.04 -0.78 -44.43
N LYS A 770 4.60 0.09 -43.59
CA LYS A 770 5.72 0.97 -43.97
C LYS A 770 6.99 0.20 -44.31
N MET A 771 7.26 -0.93 -43.65
CA MET A 771 8.43 -1.76 -43.92
C MET A 771 8.22 -2.57 -45.20
N GLN A 772 7.05 -3.18 -45.39
CA GLN A 772 6.65 -3.85 -46.63
C GLN A 772 6.55 -2.86 -47.79
N SER A 773 5.97 -1.67 -47.61
CA SER A 773 6.00 -0.62 -48.64
C SER A 773 7.40 -0.03 -48.82
N SER A 774 8.29 -0.05 -47.84
CA SER A 774 9.73 0.25 -48.07
C SER A 774 10.43 -0.85 -48.84
N ILE A 775 10.02 -2.12 -48.71
CA ILE A 775 10.54 -3.28 -49.46
C ILE A 775 9.94 -3.35 -50.87
N VAL A 776 8.68 -2.93 -51.04
CA VAL A 776 8.03 -2.77 -52.35
C VAL A 776 8.53 -1.51 -53.04
N MET A 777 8.81 -0.41 -52.32
CA MET A 777 9.49 0.77 -52.86
C MET A 777 10.98 0.51 -53.12
N SER A 778 11.67 -0.34 -52.34
CA SER A 778 13.06 -0.71 -52.64
C SER A 778 13.13 -1.65 -53.83
N LYS A 779 12.18 -2.59 -53.98
CA LYS A 779 12.03 -3.39 -55.21
C LYS A 779 11.62 -2.52 -56.40
N ALA A 780 10.70 -1.57 -56.23
CA ALA A 780 10.32 -0.63 -57.30
C ALA A 780 11.49 0.28 -57.68
N ALA A 781 12.25 0.80 -56.72
CA ALA A 781 13.47 1.58 -56.98
C ALA A 781 14.57 0.75 -57.63
N GLN A 782 14.80 -0.50 -57.20
CA GLN A 782 15.72 -1.42 -57.87
C GLN A 782 15.25 -1.80 -59.28
N SER A 783 13.94 -1.77 -59.57
CA SER A 783 13.39 -1.93 -60.91
C SER A 783 13.43 -0.65 -61.77
N LEU A 784 13.41 0.55 -61.16
CA LEU A 784 13.44 1.83 -61.89
C LEU A 784 14.87 2.36 -62.15
N ILE A 785 15.80 2.13 -61.23
CA ILE A 785 17.20 2.61 -61.31
C ILE A 785 17.99 1.89 -62.42
N VAL A 786 17.46 0.81 -63.00
CA VAL A 786 18.08 0.05 -64.10
C VAL A 786 17.76 0.62 -65.49
N GLN A 787 16.91 1.65 -65.62
CA GLN A 787 16.48 2.16 -66.95
C GLN A 787 16.82 3.63 -67.29
N GLN A 788 17.49 4.40 -66.41
CA GLN A 788 18.03 5.72 -66.76
C GLN A 788 19.35 6.02 -66.04
N THR A 789 20.48 5.83 -66.73
CA THR A 789 21.45 6.90 -67.11
C THR A 789 22.77 6.28 -67.60
N ASP A 790 22.90 6.10 -68.91
CA ASP A 790 24.22 6.08 -69.56
C ASP A 790 24.59 7.52 -69.97
N LEU A 791 25.66 8.06 -69.39
CA LEU A 791 26.77 8.78 -70.06
C LEU A 791 27.61 9.59 -69.03
N PRO A 792 28.91 9.85 -69.26
CA PRO A 792 29.85 10.20 -68.18
C PRO A 792 30.51 11.58 -68.30
N GLU A 793 30.95 12.14 -67.17
CA GLU A 793 32.04 13.13 -67.15
C GLU A 793 33.40 12.47 -66.80
N LYS A 794 34.46 12.96 -67.45
CA LYS A 794 35.82 12.40 -67.38
C LYS A 794 36.82 13.42 -66.82
N ARG A 795 37.68 12.96 -65.90
CA ARG A 795 39.11 13.36 -65.76
C ARG A 795 39.76 12.47 -64.67
N ALA A 796 40.92 11.84 -64.86
CA ALA A 796 41.70 11.62 -66.09
C ALA A 796 42.72 10.47 -65.88
N GLN A 797 43.29 9.97 -66.99
CA GLN A 797 44.38 8.98 -67.09
C GLN A 797 43.96 7.53 -66.73
N LYS A 798 44.36 6.48 -67.48
CA LYS A 798 45.22 6.39 -68.69
C LYS A 798 44.70 5.31 -69.66
N ALA A 799 45.22 5.28 -70.89
CA ALA A 799 44.73 4.51 -72.05
C ALA A 799 44.64 2.98 -71.87
N GLY A 800 43.83 2.24 -72.65
CA GLY A 800 42.80 2.66 -73.64
C GLY A 800 42.64 1.70 -74.85
N LEU A 801 41.52 1.84 -75.59
CA LEU A 801 41.16 1.18 -76.88
C LEU A 801 40.93 -0.36 -76.84
N GLU A 802 40.11 -1.01 -77.67
CA GLU A 802 38.76 -0.79 -78.27
C GLU A 802 38.32 -2.13 -78.97
N LYS A 803 37.09 -2.46 -79.40
CA LYS A 803 35.77 -1.77 -79.52
C LYS A 803 34.59 -2.80 -79.52
N GLU A 804 33.39 -2.28 -79.79
CA GLU A 804 32.10 -2.85 -80.30
C GLU A 804 32.18 -4.00 -81.33
N ALA A 805 31.13 -4.80 -81.63
CA ALA A 805 29.71 -4.84 -81.17
C ALA A 805 29.04 -6.23 -81.39
N ALA A 806 27.80 -6.40 -80.92
CA ALA A 806 26.89 -7.54 -81.16
C ALA A 806 26.20 -7.46 -82.57
N PRO A 807 25.29 -8.37 -83.06
CA PRO A 807 24.09 -8.88 -82.33
C PRO A 807 23.51 -10.28 -82.77
N LEU A 808 22.27 -10.57 -82.32
CA LEU A 808 21.24 -11.48 -82.87
C LEU A 808 21.34 -13.03 -82.74
N SER A 809 20.64 -13.55 -81.71
CA SER A 809 19.54 -14.56 -81.79
C SER A 809 19.40 -15.50 -83.02
N GLY A 810 19.29 -16.82 -82.78
CA GLY A 810 18.38 -17.68 -83.57
C GLY A 810 18.61 -19.20 -83.68
N ALA A 811 17.78 -19.99 -83.01
CA ALA A 811 17.22 -21.31 -83.41
C ALA A 811 18.09 -22.52 -83.87
N LYS A 812 17.96 -23.63 -83.11
CA LYS A 812 17.69 -25.03 -83.53
C LYS A 812 18.44 -25.66 -84.74
N THR A 813 19.14 -26.80 -84.53
CA THR A 813 18.73 -28.18 -84.98
C THR A 813 19.90 -29.20 -85.15
N LYS A 814 19.82 -30.31 -84.39
CA LYS A 814 20.32 -31.70 -84.62
C LYS A 814 21.45 -32.01 -85.65
N CYS A 815 22.61 -32.41 -85.11
CA CYS A 815 23.31 -33.71 -85.30
C CYS A 815 23.50 -34.36 -86.70
N SER A 816 24.76 -34.62 -87.11
CA SER A 816 25.19 -35.88 -87.78
C SER A 816 26.71 -36.01 -88.08
N LYS A 817 27.37 -37.03 -87.48
CA LYS A 817 28.53 -37.83 -87.99
C LYS A 817 29.90 -37.19 -88.34
N CYS A 818 30.97 -37.89 -87.95
CA CYS A 818 32.34 -37.79 -88.52
C CYS A 818 32.40 -38.49 -89.91
N LEU A 819 33.46 -38.45 -90.73
CA LEU A 819 34.92 -38.30 -90.51
C LEU A 819 35.57 -37.77 -91.82
N GLY A 820 36.58 -36.89 -91.77
CA GLY A 820 37.25 -36.35 -92.97
C GLY A 820 38.47 -35.48 -92.66
N ARG A 821 39.43 -35.35 -93.59
CA ARG A 821 40.81 -34.86 -93.30
C ARG A 821 41.22 -33.62 -94.11
N PHE A 822 41.23 -32.44 -93.44
CA PHE A 822 42.07 -31.22 -93.62
C PHE A 822 42.38 -30.62 -95.03
N PRO A 823 42.77 -29.32 -95.17
CA PRO A 823 42.66 -28.16 -94.24
C PRO A 823 42.03 -26.88 -94.87
N ASP A 824 41.54 -25.95 -94.04
CA ASP A 824 41.99 -24.52 -93.94
C ASP A 824 41.03 -23.72 -93.01
N ARG A 825 41.57 -22.67 -92.35
CA ARG A 825 40.88 -21.43 -91.92
C ARG A 825 39.51 -21.53 -91.22
N CYS A 826 39.52 -21.77 -89.91
CA CYS A 826 38.70 -20.99 -88.97
C CYS A 826 39.30 -21.03 -87.55
N SER A 827 39.67 -19.87 -87.00
CA SER A 827 40.32 -19.73 -85.68
C SER A 827 39.40 -19.18 -84.58
N HIS A 828 38.08 -19.08 -84.82
CA HIS A 828 37.12 -18.48 -83.88
C HIS A 828 36.15 -19.48 -83.22
N VAL A 829 36.02 -20.70 -83.73
CA VAL A 829 35.12 -21.71 -83.13
C VAL A 829 35.74 -22.29 -81.85
N THR A 830 37.02 -22.68 -81.92
CA THR A 830 37.75 -23.32 -80.81
C THR A 830 37.82 -22.45 -79.55
N ALA A 831 37.90 -21.12 -79.69
CA ALA A 831 37.91 -20.19 -78.55
C ALA A 831 36.56 -20.17 -77.80
N HIS A 832 35.44 -20.28 -78.52
CA HIS A 832 34.12 -20.32 -77.89
C HIS A 832 33.81 -21.71 -77.32
N GLU A 833 34.31 -22.79 -77.93
CA GLU A 833 34.20 -24.15 -77.40
C GLU A 833 35.05 -24.34 -76.14
N THR A 834 36.30 -23.86 -76.12
CA THR A 834 37.17 -23.90 -74.92
C THR A 834 36.61 -23.04 -73.79
N ALA A 835 36.18 -21.79 -74.05
CA ALA A 835 35.51 -20.99 -73.03
C ALA A 835 34.21 -21.63 -72.51
N SER A 836 33.48 -22.37 -73.35
CA SER A 836 32.29 -23.12 -72.89
C SER A 836 32.65 -24.34 -72.04
N LEU A 837 33.79 -24.99 -72.32
CA LEU A 837 34.33 -26.10 -71.55
C LEU A 837 34.85 -25.62 -70.18
N GLU A 838 35.63 -24.53 -70.15
CA GLU A 838 36.13 -23.90 -68.92
C GLU A 838 34.99 -23.44 -68.01
N VAL A 839 33.91 -22.88 -68.57
CA VAL A 839 32.69 -22.53 -67.82
C VAL A 839 31.98 -23.77 -67.29
N LEU A 840 31.96 -24.88 -68.03
CA LEU A 840 31.39 -26.15 -67.56
C LEU A 840 32.22 -26.72 -66.39
N GLU A 841 33.54 -26.81 -66.54
CA GLU A 841 34.46 -27.30 -65.52
C GLU A 841 34.45 -26.45 -64.24
N ALA A 842 34.28 -25.12 -64.37
CA ALA A 842 34.11 -24.22 -63.24
C ALA A 842 32.78 -24.44 -62.49
N LEU A 843 31.67 -24.67 -63.21
CA LEU A 843 30.38 -25.03 -62.60
C LEU A 843 30.46 -26.42 -61.94
N ASP A 844 31.15 -27.37 -62.56
CA ASP A 844 31.38 -28.72 -62.06
C ASP A 844 32.25 -28.74 -60.80
N LEU A 845 33.21 -27.82 -60.68
CA LEU A 845 33.99 -27.60 -59.46
C LEU A 845 33.11 -26.95 -58.37
N GLY A 846 32.31 -25.95 -58.73
CA GLY A 846 31.37 -25.30 -57.82
C GLY A 846 30.31 -26.24 -57.23
N GLU A 847 29.75 -27.15 -58.05
CA GLU A 847 28.81 -28.18 -57.57
C GLU A 847 29.49 -29.16 -56.60
N ARG A 848 30.72 -29.62 -56.89
CA ARG A 848 31.47 -30.49 -55.97
C ARG A 848 31.76 -29.80 -54.63
N MET A 849 32.28 -28.58 -54.65
CA MET A 849 32.54 -27.80 -53.43
C MET A 849 31.28 -27.55 -52.60
N TYR A 850 30.13 -27.32 -53.26
CA TYR A 850 28.83 -27.25 -52.60
C TYR A 850 28.46 -28.58 -51.92
N LEU A 851 28.56 -29.71 -52.64
CA LEU A 851 28.22 -31.03 -52.11
C LEU A 851 29.12 -31.43 -50.93
N ASP A 852 30.43 -31.17 -51.02
CA ASP A 852 31.39 -31.41 -49.94
C ASP A 852 31.07 -30.59 -48.68
N LEU A 853 30.75 -29.29 -48.85
CA LEU A 853 30.36 -28.41 -47.75
C LEU A 853 29.09 -28.88 -47.04
N ILE A 854 28.06 -29.27 -47.81
CA ILE A 854 26.79 -29.74 -47.25
C ILE A 854 26.93 -31.14 -46.63
N CYS A 855 27.78 -32.02 -47.18
CA CYS A 855 28.15 -33.28 -46.53
C CYS A 855 28.91 -33.06 -45.21
N ALA A 856 29.84 -32.10 -45.16
CA ALA A 856 30.55 -31.74 -43.93
C ALA A 856 29.59 -31.16 -42.87
N LEU A 857 28.68 -30.28 -43.27
CA LEU A 857 27.65 -29.71 -42.40
C LEU A 857 26.67 -30.79 -41.89
N GLY A 858 26.21 -31.70 -42.76
CA GLY A 858 25.36 -32.83 -42.39
C GLY A 858 26.00 -33.73 -41.33
N ARG A 859 27.29 -34.08 -41.52
CA ARG A 859 28.08 -34.82 -40.52
C ARG A 859 28.21 -34.07 -39.19
N LEU A 860 28.54 -32.78 -39.20
CA LEU A 860 28.64 -31.97 -37.98
C LEU A 860 27.30 -31.85 -37.22
N MET A 861 26.18 -31.89 -37.93
CA MET A 861 24.83 -31.78 -37.36
C MET A 861 24.21 -33.13 -36.97
N ASN A 862 24.95 -34.24 -37.13
CA ASN A 862 24.47 -35.62 -37.03
C ASN A 862 23.13 -35.80 -37.77
N MET A 863 23.18 -35.55 -39.09
CA MET A 863 22.11 -35.82 -40.04
C MET A 863 22.58 -36.95 -40.95
N GLU A 864 21.83 -38.06 -40.97
CA GLU A 864 22.05 -39.16 -41.91
C GLU A 864 21.58 -38.74 -43.32
N GLU A 865 22.32 -39.21 -44.33
CA GLU A 865 22.18 -39.01 -45.79
C GLU A 865 21.13 -37.99 -46.27
N LEU A 866 21.59 -36.77 -46.55
CA LEU A 866 20.83 -35.73 -47.23
C LEU A 866 20.55 -36.16 -48.68
N ALA A 867 19.28 -36.17 -49.10
CA ALA A 867 18.88 -36.87 -50.33
C ALA A 867 19.16 -36.08 -51.63
N GLY A 868 19.54 -34.81 -51.54
CA GLY A 868 19.86 -33.91 -52.66
C GLY A 868 21.30 -34.00 -53.17
N MET A 869 22.08 -35.00 -52.72
CA MET A 869 23.51 -35.15 -53.04
C MET A 869 23.83 -35.65 -54.46
N GLN A 870 22.82 -35.81 -55.32
CA GLN A 870 23.00 -36.22 -56.73
C GLN A 870 23.58 -35.08 -57.57
N SER A 871 24.51 -35.39 -58.49
CA SER A 871 25.05 -34.42 -59.48
C SER A 871 24.00 -34.00 -60.51
N VAL A 872 24.01 -32.73 -60.92
CA VAL A 872 23.04 -32.10 -61.83
C VAL A 872 23.51 -32.15 -63.29
N GLN A 873 24.81 -32.42 -63.51
CA GLN A 873 25.55 -32.31 -64.76
C GLN A 873 24.85 -32.94 -65.97
N HIS A 874 24.36 -34.17 -65.85
CA HIS A 874 23.81 -34.95 -66.97
C HIS A 874 22.32 -35.26 -66.85
N LEU A 875 21.62 -34.69 -65.86
CA LEU A 875 20.19 -34.92 -65.65
C LEU A 875 19.33 -34.08 -66.62
N PRO A 876 18.18 -34.61 -67.10
CA PRO A 876 17.17 -33.82 -67.81
C PRO A 876 16.51 -32.79 -66.88
N GLN A 877 15.93 -31.74 -67.46
CA GLN A 877 15.45 -30.55 -66.72
C GLN A 877 14.52 -30.88 -65.53
N GLU A 878 13.55 -31.79 -65.70
CA GLU A 878 12.67 -32.20 -64.60
C GLU A 878 13.42 -32.86 -63.44
N GLU A 879 14.50 -33.60 -63.71
CA GLU A 879 15.29 -34.27 -62.68
C GLU A 879 16.25 -33.29 -62.00
N ARG A 880 16.78 -32.31 -62.74
CA ARG A 880 17.48 -31.15 -62.14
C ARG A 880 16.57 -30.38 -61.18
N GLU A 881 15.30 -30.19 -61.54
CA GLU A 881 14.31 -29.53 -60.69
C GLU A 881 13.91 -30.38 -59.48
N LYS A 882 13.81 -31.71 -59.62
CA LYS A 882 13.61 -32.65 -58.48
C LYS A 882 14.79 -32.61 -57.50
N VAL A 883 16.04 -32.68 -57.99
CA VAL A 883 17.26 -32.54 -57.16
C VAL A 883 17.33 -31.16 -56.50
N GLY A 884 17.00 -30.09 -57.23
CA GLY A 884 16.93 -28.73 -56.69
C GLY A 884 15.84 -28.54 -55.63
N GLN A 885 14.70 -29.23 -55.74
CA GLN A 885 13.68 -29.29 -54.68
C GLN A 885 14.19 -30.07 -53.46
N GLN A 886 14.92 -31.17 -53.65
CA GLN A 886 15.43 -31.96 -52.54
C GLN A 886 16.53 -31.22 -51.77
N ARG A 887 17.49 -30.58 -52.47
CA ARG A 887 18.51 -29.71 -51.86
C ARG A 887 17.90 -28.59 -51.02
N ARG A 888 16.73 -28.04 -51.41
CA ARG A 888 16.00 -27.05 -50.59
C ARG A 888 15.44 -27.66 -49.29
N LYS A 889 14.79 -28.82 -49.35
CA LYS A 889 14.30 -29.55 -48.15
C LYS A 889 15.44 -29.93 -47.21
N ASP A 890 16.56 -30.40 -47.76
CA ASP A 890 17.76 -30.74 -46.99
C ASP A 890 18.32 -29.50 -46.26
N PHE A 891 18.35 -28.34 -46.93
CA PHE A 891 18.70 -27.05 -46.33
C PHE A 891 17.72 -26.60 -45.24
N GLU A 892 16.41 -26.75 -45.46
CA GLU A 892 15.36 -26.41 -44.48
C GLU A 892 15.51 -27.27 -43.22
N LEU A 893 15.76 -28.58 -43.37
CA LEU A 893 16.03 -29.51 -42.27
C LEU A 893 17.32 -29.15 -41.50
N LEU A 894 18.40 -28.82 -42.21
CA LEU A 894 19.65 -28.34 -41.60
C LEU A 894 19.46 -27.02 -40.85
N TYR A 895 18.75 -26.05 -41.45
CA TYR A 895 18.46 -24.76 -40.84
C TYR A 895 17.57 -24.89 -39.60
N GLU A 896 16.56 -25.75 -39.63
CA GLU A 896 15.77 -26.11 -38.45
C GLU A 896 16.64 -26.73 -37.35
N LYS A 897 17.52 -27.69 -37.68
CA LYS A 897 18.41 -28.34 -36.72
C LYS A 897 19.38 -27.33 -36.09
N ILE A 898 19.97 -26.43 -36.89
CA ILE A 898 20.82 -25.32 -36.43
C ILE A 898 20.04 -24.36 -35.53
N SER A 899 18.82 -23.98 -35.91
CA SER A 899 17.96 -23.08 -35.11
C SER A 899 17.54 -23.71 -33.77
N LYS A 900 17.27 -25.02 -33.76
CA LYS A 900 16.97 -25.80 -32.54
C LYS A 900 18.20 -25.97 -31.64
N LEU A 901 19.41 -26.07 -32.20
CA LEU A 901 20.64 -26.03 -31.40
C LEU A 901 20.96 -24.63 -30.88
N LYS A 902 20.80 -23.59 -31.69
CA LYS A 902 21.01 -22.18 -31.30
C LYS A 902 20.09 -21.80 -30.13
N SER A 903 18.79 -22.02 -30.25
CA SER A 903 17.82 -21.74 -29.18
C SER A 903 17.98 -22.63 -27.93
N ARG A 904 18.66 -23.78 -28.04
CA ARG A 904 19.09 -24.59 -26.89
C ARG A 904 20.39 -24.07 -26.26
N LEU A 905 21.27 -23.44 -27.04
CA LEU A 905 22.49 -22.79 -26.55
C LEU A 905 22.14 -21.48 -25.85
N GLU A 906 21.31 -20.62 -26.45
CA GLU A 906 20.82 -19.37 -25.86
C GLU A 906 20.19 -19.61 -24.48
N LYS A 907 19.32 -20.61 -24.34
CA LYS A 907 18.73 -21.03 -23.04
C LYS A 907 19.74 -21.58 -22.03
N LYS A 908 20.86 -22.14 -22.49
CA LYS A 908 21.97 -22.55 -21.60
C LYS A 908 22.80 -21.36 -21.16
N GLU A 909 23.02 -20.38 -22.04
CA GLU A 909 23.70 -19.13 -21.70
C GLU A 909 22.87 -18.26 -20.76
N GLU A 910 21.53 -18.30 -20.86
CA GLU A 910 20.60 -17.74 -19.89
C GLU A 910 20.75 -18.44 -18.52
N LEU A 911 20.61 -19.76 -18.46
CA LEU A 911 20.79 -20.54 -17.23
C LEU A 911 22.17 -20.31 -16.56
N LEU A 912 23.23 -20.19 -17.36
CA LEU A 912 24.57 -19.89 -16.85
C LEU A 912 24.69 -18.47 -16.28
N LYS A 913 23.99 -17.47 -16.85
CA LYS A 913 23.92 -16.11 -16.28
C LYS A 913 23.13 -16.11 -14.96
N ASP A 914 22.08 -16.91 -14.86
CA ASP A 914 21.30 -17.07 -13.63
C ASP A 914 22.14 -17.76 -12.54
N TYR A 915 22.88 -18.82 -12.86
CA TYR A 915 23.86 -19.41 -11.92
C TYR A 915 24.99 -18.44 -11.55
N GLU A 916 25.51 -17.65 -12.48
CA GLU A 916 26.46 -16.59 -12.17
C GLU A 916 25.88 -15.54 -11.20
N ALA A 917 24.60 -15.19 -11.34
CA ALA A 917 23.90 -14.28 -10.45
C ALA A 917 23.72 -14.90 -9.05
N GLN A 918 23.25 -16.16 -8.97
CA GLN A 918 23.14 -16.91 -7.71
C GLN A 918 24.50 -17.05 -6.99
N ILE A 919 25.60 -17.25 -7.73
CA ILE A 919 26.96 -17.31 -7.16
C ILE A 919 27.41 -15.94 -6.64
N LYS A 920 27.04 -14.83 -7.29
CA LYS A 920 27.31 -13.46 -6.81
C LYS A 920 26.49 -13.15 -5.56
N GLU A 921 25.22 -13.52 -5.54
CA GLU A 921 24.33 -13.40 -4.37
C GLU A 921 24.84 -14.23 -3.18
N LEU A 922 25.27 -15.48 -3.41
CA LEU A 922 25.84 -16.35 -2.38
C LEU A 922 27.12 -15.77 -1.76
N ARG A 923 27.97 -15.09 -2.55
CA ARG A 923 29.15 -14.38 -2.03
C ARG A 923 28.76 -13.20 -1.15
N LEU A 924 27.82 -12.35 -1.60
CA LEU A 924 27.31 -11.23 -0.80
C LEU A 924 26.67 -11.72 0.51
N ASN A 925 25.93 -12.84 0.47
CA ASN A 925 25.37 -13.47 1.66
C ASN A 925 26.44 -14.08 2.57
N GLN A 926 27.55 -14.58 2.03
CA GLN A 926 28.70 -15.06 2.80
C GLN A 926 29.46 -13.91 3.47
N GLU A 927 29.67 -12.79 2.77
CA GLU A 927 30.27 -11.56 3.30
C GLU A 927 29.38 -10.95 4.40
N ALA A 928 28.06 -10.89 4.19
CA ALA A 928 27.11 -10.46 5.21
C ALA A 928 27.10 -11.40 6.43
N LEU A 929 27.19 -12.71 6.24
CA LEU A 929 27.29 -13.67 7.34
C LEU A 929 28.60 -13.49 8.14
N GLN A 930 29.72 -13.18 7.48
CA GLN A 930 30.99 -12.86 8.15
C GLN A 930 30.88 -11.58 8.98
N MET A 931 30.27 -10.52 8.43
CA MET A 931 29.99 -9.28 9.18
C MET A 931 29.12 -9.55 10.42
N CYS A 932 28.04 -10.31 10.28
CA CYS A 932 27.20 -10.72 11.41
C CYS A 932 27.96 -11.55 12.46
N GLN A 933 28.87 -12.44 12.04
CA GLN A 933 29.71 -13.21 12.96
C GLN A 933 30.70 -12.31 13.73
N GLU A 934 31.31 -11.33 13.06
CA GLU A 934 32.14 -10.35 13.77
C GLU A 934 31.33 -9.48 14.74
N GLU A 935 30.11 -9.08 14.38
CA GLU A 935 29.22 -8.31 15.27
C GLU A 935 28.78 -9.13 16.49
N VAL A 936 28.49 -10.42 16.32
CA VAL A 936 28.23 -11.34 17.45
C VAL A 936 29.45 -11.44 18.37
N LEU A 937 30.66 -11.63 17.83
CA LEU A 937 31.89 -11.66 18.64
C LEU A 937 32.13 -10.35 19.41
N LYS A 938 31.92 -9.20 18.76
CA LYS A 938 32.03 -7.87 19.41
C LYS A 938 30.99 -7.68 20.53
N LEU A 939 29.79 -8.25 20.37
CA LEU A 939 28.75 -8.24 21.40
C LEU A 939 29.04 -9.24 22.53
N GLU A 940 29.63 -10.41 22.25
CA GLU A 940 30.12 -11.34 23.28
C GLU A 940 31.21 -10.68 24.14
N ASP A 941 32.20 -10.02 23.54
CA ASP A 941 33.23 -9.24 24.24
C ASP A 941 32.67 -8.10 25.10
N GLU A 942 31.61 -7.42 24.64
CA GLU A 942 30.90 -6.40 25.43
C GLU A 942 30.15 -7.03 26.61
N VAL A 943 29.48 -8.18 26.41
CA VAL A 943 28.79 -8.91 27.48
C VAL A 943 29.78 -9.43 28.54
N TYR A 944 30.98 -9.88 28.15
CA TYR A 944 32.04 -10.22 29.10
C TYR A 944 32.53 -9.01 29.89
N ARG A 945 32.82 -7.86 29.22
CA ARG A 945 33.22 -6.63 29.92
C ARG A 945 32.13 -6.11 30.86
N GLU A 946 30.87 -6.09 30.43
CA GLU A 946 29.74 -5.77 31.31
C GLU A 946 29.64 -6.73 32.51
N ALA A 947 29.96 -8.01 32.34
CA ALA A 947 29.93 -8.99 33.43
C ALA A 947 31.06 -8.74 34.45
N GLU A 948 32.25 -8.38 34.00
CA GLU A 948 33.38 -7.96 34.84
C GLU A 948 33.05 -6.67 35.61
N GLU A 949 32.51 -5.64 34.94
CA GLU A 949 32.06 -4.41 35.60
C GLU A 949 30.98 -4.67 36.65
N LYS A 950 29.98 -5.52 36.33
CA LYS A 950 28.94 -5.93 37.28
C LYS A 950 29.52 -6.71 38.46
N ALA A 951 30.60 -7.47 38.29
CA ALA A 951 31.30 -8.14 39.39
C ALA A 951 32.06 -7.15 40.28
N LEU A 952 32.82 -6.21 39.68
CA LEU A 952 33.54 -5.16 40.40
C LEU A 952 32.60 -4.23 41.18
N LEU A 953 31.45 -3.87 40.59
CA LEU A 953 30.41 -3.06 41.24
C LEU A 953 29.73 -3.80 42.40
N ARG A 954 29.50 -5.11 42.27
CA ARG A 954 29.03 -5.95 43.40
C ARG A 954 30.05 -5.98 44.53
N GLU A 955 31.33 -6.18 44.23
CA GLU A 955 32.37 -6.19 45.26
C GLU A 955 32.51 -4.83 45.96
N ALA A 956 32.44 -3.72 45.21
CA ALA A 956 32.41 -2.36 45.77
C ALA A 956 31.17 -2.13 46.66
N LEU A 957 30.01 -2.65 46.27
CA LEU A 957 28.78 -2.61 47.06
C LEU A 957 28.90 -3.44 48.35
N GLU A 958 29.51 -4.63 48.30
CA GLU A 958 29.75 -5.45 49.49
C GLU A 958 30.76 -4.79 50.44
N ARG A 959 31.88 -4.28 49.92
CA ARG A 959 32.89 -3.52 50.68
C ARG A 959 32.25 -2.33 51.41
N THR A 960 31.42 -1.54 50.73
CA THR A 960 30.72 -0.39 51.34
C THR A 960 29.61 -0.80 52.31
N GLN A 961 28.89 -1.89 52.08
CA GLN A 961 27.95 -2.46 53.05
C GLN A 961 28.66 -2.95 54.33
N VAL A 962 29.84 -3.57 54.21
CA VAL A 962 30.66 -3.99 55.35
C VAL A 962 31.16 -2.77 56.13
N GLN A 963 31.69 -1.75 55.46
CA GLN A 963 32.09 -0.48 56.10
C GLN A 963 30.91 0.18 56.85
N LEU A 964 29.75 0.32 56.20
CA LEU A 964 28.54 0.85 56.83
C LEU A 964 28.06 -0.02 58.00
N GLY A 965 28.27 -1.34 57.93
CA GLY A 965 28.03 -2.27 59.03
C GLY A 965 28.96 -2.02 60.22
N GLN A 966 30.24 -1.77 59.97
CA GLN A 966 31.23 -1.40 61.00
C GLN A 966 30.89 -0.03 61.60
N GLU A 967 30.59 0.99 60.79
CA GLU A 967 30.16 2.30 61.28
C GLU A 967 28.87 2.23 62.10
N LYS A 968 27.90 1.40 61.71
CA LYS A 968 26.67 1.18 62.50
C LYS A 968 26.98 0.52 63.86
N ARG A 969 27.99 -0.35 63.95
CA ARG A 969 28.48 -0.92 65.23
C ARG A 969 29.19 0.16 66.07
N LEU A 970 30.12 0.91 65.48
CA LEU A 970 30.83 2.01 66.15
C LEU A 970 29.85 3.09 66.66
N ASN A 971 28.88 3.51 65.85
CA ASN A 971 27.85 4.46 66.25
C ASN A 971 26.93 3.94 67.37
N ARG A 972 26.69 2.61 67.47
CA ARG A 972 26.00 2.03 68.63
C ARG A 972 26.85 2.16 69.90
N VAL A 973 28.14 1.84 69.84
CA VAL A 973 29.08 2.01 70.97
C VAL A 973 29.21 3.48 71.39
N VAL A 974 29.34 4.41 70.43
CA VAL A 974 29.38 5.85 70.68
C VAL A 974 28.05 6.36 71.27
N LYS A 975 26.90 5.85 70.82
CA LYS A 975 25.59 6.17 71.44
C LYS A 975 25.50 5.63 72.87
N GLN A 976 25.98 4.42 73.15
CA GLN A 976 26.03 3.85 74.50
C GLN A 976 26.94 4.64 75.45
N ARG A 977 28.13 5.07 74.99
CA ARG A 977 28.99 6.00 75.74
C ARG A 977 28.30 7.34 75.98
N LYS A 978 27.66 7.92 74.94
CA LYS A 978 26.90 9.18 75.06
C LYS A 978 25.64 9.07 75.92
N SER A 979 25.04 7.90 76.12
CA SER A 979 23.97 7.71 77.10
C SER A 979 24.53 7.65 78.52
N LEU A 980 25.64 6.93 78.76
CA LEU A 980 26.32 6.91 80.07
C LEU A 980 26.81 8.32 80.49
N ASP A 981 27.34 9.11 79.55
CA ASP A 981 27.72 10.50 79.81
C ASP A 981 26.52 11.44 80.00
N LYS A 982 25.35 11.12 79.44
CA LYS A 982 24.10 11.86 79.69
C LYS A 982 23.46 11.48 81.02
N GLU A 983 23.64 10.25 81.46
CA GLU A 983 23.21 9.76 82.78
C GLU A 983 24.00 10.48 83.88
N LYS A 984 25.34 10.49 83.76
CA LYS A 984 26.26 11.32 84.58
C LYS A 984 26.01 12.83 84.54
N ARG A 985 25.27 13.34 83.55
CA ARG A 985 24.88 14.76 83.44
C ARG A 985 23.45 15.05 83.91
N LYS A 986 22.64 14.05 84.25
CA LYS A 986 21.28 14.25 84.78
C LYS A 986 21.22 14.42 86.30
N GLU A 987 22.31 14.14 87.01
CA GLU A 987 22.38 14.15 88.47
C GLU A 987 22.52 15.57 89.08
N LYS A 988 22.27 16.64 88.30
CA LYS A 988 22.27 18.04 88.76
C LYS A 988 21.07 18.85 88.22
N VAL A 989 19.94 18.76 88.94
CA VAL A 989 19.33 19.87 89.75
C VAL A 989 19.11 21.24 89.05
N PRO A 990 17.97 21.97 89.23
CA PRO A 990 16.60 21.64 89.71
C PRO A 990 15.46 22.21 88.77
N PRO A 991 14.15 22.19 89.13
CA PRO A 991 13.05 22.67 88.26
C PRO A 991 12.51 24.09 88.56
N GLY A 992 11.79 24.69 87.60
CA GLY A 992 11.08 25.99 87.72
C GLY A 992 9.99 26.21 86.65
N CYS A 993 8.97 27.04 86.94
CA CYS A 993 7.65 27.01 86.28
C CYS A 993 7.51 27.65 84.89
N ALA A 994 6.61 27.03 84.13
CA ALA A 994 5.90 27.40 82.89
C ALA A 994 5.62 28.88 82.53
N HIS A 995 5.41 29.12 81.23
CA HIS A 995 4.33 29.95 80.67
C HIS A 995 3.82 29.41 79.32
N SER A 996 2.71 29.93 78.79
CA SER A 996 1.83 29.28 77.79
C SER A 996 1.89 29.86 76.37
N SER A 997 1.73 29.01 75.34
CA SER A 997 1.05 29.39 74.09
C SER A 997 0.29 28.20 73.46
N ARG A 998 -0.76 28.50 72.69
CA ARG A 998 -1.83 27.55 72.26
C ARG A 998 -1.52 26.83 70.93
N GLY A 999 -2.02 25.60 70.76
CA GLY A 999 -2.07 24.91 69.45
C GLY A 999 -3.06 23.73 69.41
N ARG A 1000 -4.29 23.97 68.91
CA ARG A 1000 -5.25 22.92 68.49
C ARG A 1000 -4.82 22.39 67.11
N GLY A 1001 -5.15 21.21 66.60
CA GLY A 1001 -5.79 19.97 67.10
C GLY A 1001 -5.14 18.80 66.30
N GLY A 1002 -5.62 17.57 66.14
CA GLY A 1002 -6.91 16.90 66.34
C GLY A 1002 -6.83 15.56 65.56
N LYS A 1003 -7.33 14.46 66.13
CA LYS A 1003 -7.32 13.08 65.57
C LYS A 1003 -8.47 12.90 64.53
N PRO A 1004 -8.64 11.78 63.77
CA PRO A 1004 -8.14 10.40 63.99
C PRO A 1004 -7.65 9.61 62.73
N GLY A 1005 -7.40 8.30 62.88
CA GLY A 1005 -7.20 7.33 61.78
C GLY A 1005 -8.48 6.52 61.46
N PRO A 1006 -8.42 5.49 60.57
CA PRO A 1006 -8.54 4.11 61.10
C PRO A 1006 -7.87 2.96 60.30
N GLN A 1007 -7.22 2.04 61.04
CA GLN A 1007 -7.38 0.55 61.03
C GLN A 1007 -7.26 -0.30 59.71
N PRO A 1008 -7.30 -1.67 59.74
CA PRO A 1008 -6.31 -2.47 58.98
C PRO A 1008 -6.85 -3.56 58.02
N VAL A 1009 -5.97 -4.15 57.19
CA VAL A 1009 -6.18 -5.43 56.48
C VAL A 1009 -4.91 -6.30 56.46
N VAL A 1010 -5.11 -7.61 56.58
CA VAL A 1010 -4.19 -8.77 56.50
C VAL A 1010 -5.06 -9.94 55.96
N PRO A 1011 -4.61 -11.00 55.24
CA PRO A 1011 -3.25 -11.45 54.83
C PRO A 1011 -3.09 -11.69 53.30
N ALA A 1012 -1.96 -12.30 52.85
CA ALA A 1012 -2.00 -13.54 52.03
C ALA A 1012 -0.59 -14.12 51.77
N LYS A 1013 -0.52 -15.46 51.58
CA LYS A 1013 0.70 -16.21 51.25
C LYS A 1013 1.01 -16.14 49.75
N LEU A 1014 2.27 -15.93 49.37
CA LEU A 1014 2.80 -16.50 48.13
C LEU A 1014 4.05 -17.35 48.40
N LYS A 1015 3.89 -18.60 47.98
CA LYS A 1015 4.77 -19.76 48.12
C LYS A 1015 6.20 -19.47 47.65
N THR A 1016 7.18 -19.84 48.48
CA THR A 1016 8.38 -20.49 47.94
C THR A 1016 7.96 -21.72 47.14
N LYS A 1017 8.50 -21.86 45.93
CA LYS A 1017 8.55 -23.16 45.26
C LYS A 1017 9.86 -23.27 44.51
N GLU A 1018 10.75 -24.10 45.05
CA GLU A 1018 11.87 -24.63 44.30
C GLU A 1018 11.31 -25.48 43.14
N CYS A 1019 11.94 -25.38 41.98
CA CYS A 1019 11.97 -26.43 40.97
C CYS A 1019 13.41 -26.46 40.40
N PRO A 1020 13.88 -27.63 39.93
CA PRO A 1020 15.31 -27.94 39.97
C PRO A 1020 16.05 -27.64 38.67
N ALA A 1021 17.32 -28.07 38.66
CA ALA A 1021 18.18 -28.12 37.48
C ALA A 1021 17.64 -29.01 36.35
N GLU A 1022 18.33 -28.93 35.22
CA GLU A 1022 18.27 -29.79 34.04
C GLU A 1022 18.30 -31.29 34.37
N PRO A 1023 17.78 -32.11 33.44
CA PRO A 1023 18.54 -33.28 33.01
C PRO A 1023 18.85 -33.23 31.50
N SER A 1024 20.04 -33.69 31.13
CA SER A 1024 20.50 -33.79 29.75
C SER A 1024 20.24 -35.19 29.17
N GLU A 1025 19.45 -35.29 28.11
CA GLU A 1025 19.37 -36.44 27.19
C GLU A 1025 19.37 -35.87 25.75
N VAL A 1026 20.29 -36.13 24.83
CA VAL A 1026 21.25 -37.22 24.55
C VAL A 1026 20.64 -38.42 23.79
N THR A 1027 20.55 -38.22 22.47
CA THR A 1027 20.60 -39.23 21.38
C THR A 1027 19.41 -40.17 21.12
N GLY A 1028 19.16 -40.41 19.81
CA GLY A 1028 18.22 -41.41 19.28
C GLY A 1028 17.05 -40.80 18.49
N GLY A 1029 16.76 -41.15 17.24
CA GLY A 1029 17.54 -42.06 16.37
C GLY A 1029 16.81 -42.70 15.18
N THR A 1030 16.11 -41.93 14.34
CA THR A 1030 15.63 -42.32 12.99
C THR A 1030 15.42 -41.07 12.14
#